data_AF-A0A2E6TT48-F1
#
_entry.id   AF-A0A2E6TT48-F1
#
_cell.length_a   1.000
_cell.length_b   1.000
_cell.length_c   1.000
_cell.angle_alpha   90.00
_cell.angle_beta   90.00
_cell.angle_gamma   90.00
#
_symmetry.space_group_name_H-M   'P 1'
#
loop_
_entity.id
_entity.type
_entity.pdbx_description
1 polymer ?
#
loop_
_entity_poly.entity_id
_entity_poly.type
_entity_poly.pdbx_seq_one_letter_code
_entity_poly.pdbx_strand_id
1 'polypeptide(L)'
;MPPKGQLSPRAIEALADWVDAGAEWDAELLKDRPRPARDRLAELPVGSGPALALALSPDAGRLAVARGSAVVVYGLEEENKVLETLEGHRDWVQSVAWSGDGKWLATGGYRTVRLWNAEQKLAREITALEGRVTAICFGEDNATVFTADGVAGSSGMVRQWNLSDGAQVAEWRAHDDTVHALALTRDGRRLATGGDDTVAKIWEVKTRKEWARFEAHHGPVYGLAFNGDGAQLATAGGDGDLLIWDLKSRQKLTEIRVHKGGVTGVSWSPDDKTLATSCEDGLARMFTEIKSHDGAQRSSTARERKLTGGEGRLHAVAMSSDAKLVAAAGQNGAVYLWRNNKLAATLELEAAETPKVSRGFVRDVLPILSKAGCNAGSCHAKPDGQSGFKLSVFSYDPRGDWREITGDARGRRVFPALPSESLLIKKAALALPHEGGQRIKPGSASERVLLEWIGQGMVFKGEDEPALAGISVAPATGSYRKGQARALKATARFSDGSQRDITALADFVSNDGEIATVDDSGKVTVGQVNGEGTILVRYMGQVAIARITVPAEEKISEAKYKALSVNNFIDELAHQQFERLGLFPSVLATDAEFLRRASLDAIGRLPTPEEANKFLEDKAADKRARLIERLLVDPAYADHWANKWADLVRPNPDRAGLKSVYILDQWLREAFRDNLPMDRFARAMVAASGSTHRFGPAVVYRDKRTPPELAKIFSQVFLGTRLECARCHNHPNEKWTLTDFHAFSAFFGEIGRKGSGVSPPISGGTEWFFHGGKGSVKHPVTGETLAPKPPDASAPGLADGTDPREALVDWMTAPENPFFARAMVNRVWGAFFGRGLVEPVDDMRASNPPVNAALLDALAKHFVKLKYDQKALIRAVMRSRLYQLSSVPNETNIGDTRNFSRAYRRRLSAEVLLDAVSDVTGVPESFSATWPGARAMETWNFKIGSEFLDAFGRPNSSSDPPCERNTKPTIVQALHMMHAEKLHQKITHTKGRARGLADGDKTASQIVNEIYLAAFSRRPTDKERERVVKFFANHPDGRRVATEDFLWVIINSAEFMFNH
;
A
#
# COMPACT_ATOMS: atom_id res chain seq x y z
N MET A 1 8.20 2.46 -31.06
CA MET A 1 7.58 1.32 -31.75
C MET A 1 6.11 1.28 -31.35
N PRO A 2 5.15 1.39 -32.28
CA PRO A 2 3.74 1.23 -31.91
C PRO A 2 3.47 -0.25 -31.56
N PRO A 3 2.50 -0.54 -30.67
CA PRO A 3 2.20 -1.90 -30.22
C PRO A 3 1.72 -2.78 -31.38
N LYS A 4 2.14 -4.05 -31.39
CA LYS A 4 1.83 -5.04 -32.44
C LYS A 4 0.31 -5.14 -32.68
N GLY A 5 -0.14 -4.84 -33.91
CA GLY A 5 -1.43 -5.33 -34.44
C GLY A 5 -2.52 -4.30 -34.80
N GLN A 6 -2.24 -3.01 -35.02
CA GLN A 6 -3.31 -2.03 -35.26
C GLN A 6 -3.80 -1.87 -36.71
N LEU A 7 -3.02 -2.24 -37.73
CA LEU A 7 -3.44 -2.09 -39.12
C LEU A 7 -4.02 -3.40 -39.64
N SER A 8 -5.27 -3.36 -40.10
CA SER A 8 -5.87 -4.50 -40.80
C SER A 8 -5.07 -4.83 -42.06
N PRO A 9 -5.08 -6.07 -42.58
CA PRO A 9 -4.40 -6.42 -43.83
C PRO A 9 -4.73 -5.45 -44.98
N ARG A 10 -5.99 -5.01 -45.06
CA ARG A 10 -6.45 -4.02 -46.04
C ARG A 10 -5.86 -2.62 -45.84
N ALA A 11 -5.64 -2.22 -44.59
CA ALA A 11 -5.00 -0.93 -44.30
C ALA A 11 -3.49 -0.97 -44.57
N ILE A 12 -2.85 -2.12 -44.36
CA ILE A 12 -1.44 -2.34 -44.73
C ILE A 12 -1.29 -2.31 -46.25
N GLU A 13 -2.17 -3.01 -46.97
CA GLU A 13 -2.21 -3.03 -48.43
C GLU A 13 -2.45 -1.63 -48.99
N ALA A 14 -3.45 -0.89 -48.49
CA ALA A 14 -3.71 0.49 -48.92
C ALA A 14 -2.54 1.46 -48.63
N LEU A 15 -1.82 1.26 -47.52
CA LEU A 15 -0.63 2.05 -47.21
C LEU A 15 0.55 1.67 -48.10
N ALA A 16 0.72 0.38 -48.41
CA ALA A 16 1.73 -0.10 -49.35
C ALA A 16 1.45 0.44 -50.75
N ASP A 17 0.21 0.33 -51.24
CA ASP A 17 -0.23 0.89 -52.52
C ASP A 17 -0.02 2.40 -52.59
N TRP A 18 -0.31 3.13 -51.51
CA TRP A 18 -0.07 4.57 -51.44
C TRP A 18 1.42 4.91 -51.49
N VAL A 19 2.26 4.18 -50.77
CA VAL A 19 3.72 4.35 -50.80
C VAL A 19 4.30 3.98 -52.17
N ASP A 20 3.83 2.88 -52.78
CA ASP A 20 4.25 2.42 -54.10
C ASP A 20 3.80 3.37 -55.21
N ALA A 21 2.67 4.06 -55.03
CA ALA A 21 2.22 5.17 -55.85
C ALA A 21 2.99 6.48 -55.60
N GLY A 22 4.08 6.46 -54.82
CA GLY A 22 4.95 7.61 -54.56
C GLY A 22 4.58 8.41 -53.31
N ALA A 23 3.69 7.88 -52.46
CA ALA A 23 3.15 8.55 -51.28
C ALA A 23 2.58 9.94 -51.62
N GLU A 24 1.88 10.04 -52.75
CA GLU A 24 1.31 11.32 -53.22
C GLU A 24 0.40 11.91 -52.15
N TRP A 25 0.78 13.10 -51.69
CA TRP A 25 0.02 13.86 -50.71
C TRP A 25 -0.93 14.81 -51.44
N ASP A 26 -2.23 14.61 -51.28
CA ASP A 26 -3.26 15.53 -51.76
C ASP A 26 -3.95 16.23 -50.59
N ALA A 27 -3.62 17.50 -50.40
CA ALA A 27 -4.22 18.35 -49.38
C ALA A 27 -5.69 18.72 -49.68
N GLU A 28 -6.15 18.59 -50.93
CA GLU A 28 -7.53 18.92 -51.33
C GLU A 28 -8.53 17.91 -50.79
N LEU A 29 -8.16 16.62 -50.66
CA LEU A 29 -9.00 15.56 -50.09
C LEU A 29 -9.38 15.78 -48.61
N LEU A 30 -8.65 16.64 -47.89
CA LEU A 30 -8.97 17.03 -46.51
C LEU A 30 -9.99 18.17 -46.43
N LYS A 31 -10.15 18.96 -47.51
CA LYS A 31 -11.08 20.10 -47.54
C LYS A 31 -12.55 19.67 -47.63
N ASP A 32 -12.80 18.48 -48.19
CA ASP A 32 -14.14 17.94 -48.47
C ASP A 32 -14.64 16.91 -47.46
N ARG A 33 -14.08 16.85 -46.24
CA ARG A 33 -14.66 15.97 -45.21
C ARG A 33 -16.08 16.45 -44.89
N PRO A 34 -17.12 15.64 -45.16
CA PRO A 34 -18.47 16.00 -44.75
C PRO A 34 -18.46 16.17 -43.23
N ARG A 35 -18.97 17.31 -42.76
CA ARG A 35 -19.13 17.55 -41.32
C ARG A 35 -19.91 16.36 -40.75
N PRO A 36 -19.44 15.73 -39.65
CA PRO A 36 -20.16 14.62 -39.05
C PRO A 36 -21.60 15.04 -38.76
N ALA A 37 -22.53 14.10 -38.95
CA ALA A 37 -23.93 14.33 -38.63
C ALA A 37 -24.07 14.86 -37.20
N ARG A 38 -25.03 15.77 -36.96
CA ARG A 38 -25.26 16.32 -35.62
C ARG A 38 -25.55 15.18 -34.64
N ASP A 39 -24.80 15.16 -33.53
CA ASP A 39 -25.03 14.19 -32.46
C ASP A 39 -26.40 14.40 -31.83
N ARG A 40 -27.07 13.29 -31.49
CA ARG A 40 -28.34 13.32 -30.77
C ARG A 40 -28.07 13.32 -29.27
N LEU A 41 -28.13 14.50 -28.66
CA LEU A 41 -27.94 14.70 -27.23
C LEU A 41 -29.18 14.30 -26.43
N ALA A 42 -28.98 13.59 -25.33
CA ALA A 42 -30.00 13.31 -24.32
C ALA A 42 -30.24 14.54 -23.42
N GLU A 43 -31.34 14.55 -22.68
CA GLU A 43 -31.56 15.56 -21.63
C GLU A 43 -30.58 15.34 -20.46
N LEU A 44 -30.16 16.45 -19.86
CA LEU A 44 -29.26 16.38 -18.72
C LEU A 44 -30.01 15.85 -17.47
N PRO A 45 -29.35 15.03 -16.64
CA PRO A 45 -29.94 14.51 -15.41
C PRO A 45 -30.30 15.63 -14.42
N VAL A 46 -31.49 15.53 -13.82
CA VAL A 46 -31.99 16.47 -12.79
C VAL A 46 -31.01 16.54 -11.61
N GLY A 47 -30.70 17.75 -11.12
CA GLY A 47 -29.79 17.99 -10.00
C GLY A 47 -28.29 18.03 -10.34
N SER A 48 -27.89 17.68 -11.57
CA SER A 48 -26.48 17.65 -12.02
C SER A 48 -26.02 18.95 -12.70
N GLY A 49 -26.24 20.10 -12.05
CA GLY A 49 -25.95 21.42 -12.61
C GLY A 49 -24.80 22.15 -11.91
N PRO A 50 -23.52 21.72 -12.03
CA PRO A 50 -22.41 22.51 -11.49
C PRO A 50 -22.44 23.92 -12.09
N ALA A 51 -22.07 24.92 -11.29
CA ALA A 51 -21.87 26.26 -11.78
C ALA A 51 -20.46 26.33 -12.39
N LEU A 52 -20.35 26.17 -13.72
CA LEU A 52 -19.05 26.00 -14.40
C LEU A 52 -18.44 27.32 -14.89
N ALA A 53 -19.27 28.30 -15.17
CA ALA A 53 -18.86 29.63 -15.64
C ALA A 53 -19.78 30.70 -15.08
N LEU A 54 -19.22 31.90 -14.88
CA LEU A 54 -19.98 33.09 -14.54
C LEU A 54 -19.32 34.32 -15.17
N ALA A 55 -20.11 35.38 -15.37
CA ALA A 55 -19.63 36.64 -15.90
C ALA A 55 -20.43 37.80 -15.30
N LEU A 56 -19.72 38.83 -14.82
CA LEU A 56 -20.31 40.10 -14.41
C LEU A 56 -20.48 41.02 -15.62
N SER A 57 -21.59 41.72 -15.70
CA SER A 57 -21.75 42.80 -16.67
C SER A 57 -20.75 43.93 -16.39
N PRO A 58 -20.39 44.77 -17.38
CA PRO A 58 -19.39 45.83 -17.20
C PRO A 58 -19.70 46.83 -16.08
N ASP A 59 -20.98 47.09 -15.82
CA ASP A 59 -21.49 47.92 -14.72
C ASP A 59 -21.56 47.20 -13.36
N ALA A 60 -21.27 45.89 -13.33
CA ALA A 60 -21.44 44.98 -12.19
C ALA A 60 -22.89 44.92 -11.62
N GLY A 61 -23.89 45.37 -12.38
CA GLY A 61 -25.30 45.32 -12.00
C GLY A 61 -25.97 43.96 -12.28
N ARG A 62 -25.42 43.17 -13.20
CA ARG A 62 -25.92 41.85 -13.58
C ARG A 62 -24.85 40.77 -13.48
N LEU A 63 -25.25 39.57 -13.07
CA LEU A 63 -24.40 38.39 -13.01
C LEU A 63 -25.04 37.25 -13.81
N ALA A 64 -24.39 36.80 -14.86
CA ALA A 64 -24.79 35.62 -15.61
C ALA A 64 -24.05 34.39 -15.06
N VAL A 65 -24.79 33.31 -14.77
CA VAL A 65 -24.23 32.08 -14.19
C VAL A 65 -24.67 30.88 -15.02
N ALA A 66 -23.71 30.16 -15.59
CA ALA A 66 -23.95 28.89 -16.25
C ALA A 66 -24.18 27.77 -15.23
N ARG A 67 -25.38 27.18 -15.22
CA ARG A 67 -25.78 26.08 -14.35
C ARG A 67 -26.40 24.97 -15.20
N GLY A 68 -25.69 23.85 -15.33
CA GLY A 68 -26.14 22.78 -16.22
C GLY A 68 -26.27 23.28 -17.66
N SER A 69 -27.41 23.03 -18.30
CA SER A 69 -27.71 23.48 -19.67
C SER A 69 -28.34 24.88 -19.78
N ALA A 70 -28.47 25.60 -18.68
CA ALA A 70 -29.08 26.93 -18.66
C ALA A 70 -28.12 27.99 -18.12
N VAL A 71 -28.42 29.25 -18.41
CA VAL A 71 -27.73 30.41 -17.80
C VAL A 71 -28.74 31.25 -17.04
N VAL A 72 -28.53 31.44 -15.74
CA VAL A 72 -29.39 32.28 -14.90
C VAL A 72 -28.76 33.67 -14.80
N VAL A 73 -29.53 34.71 -15.11
CA VAL A 73 -29.08 36.10 -15.02
C VAL A 73 -29.68 36.75 -13.77
N TYR A 74 -28.82 37.18 -12.86
CA TYR A 74 -29.21 37.83 -11.60
C TYR A 74 -29.05 39.34 -11.67
N GLY A 75 -30.00 40.06 -11.07
CA GLY A 75 -29.94 41.51 -10.85
C GLY A 75 -29.32 41.80 -9.48
N LEU A 76 -28.06 42.22 -9.45
CA LEU A 76 -27.27 42.37 -8.23
C LEU A 76 -27.64 43.61 -7.39
N GLU A 77 -28.31 44.59 -7.99
CA GLU A 77 -28.87 45.76 -7.28
C GLU A 77 -30.27 45.49 -6.73
N GLU A 78 -30.94 44.46 -7.23
CA GLU A 78 -32.33 44.11 -6.91
C GLU A 78 -32.37 42.88 -6.00
N GLU A 79 -31.64 42.94 -4.88
CA GLU A 79 -31.52 41.87 -3.89
C GLU A 79 -31.06 40.51 -4.46
N ASN A 80 -30.32 40.53 -5.57
CA ASN A 80 -29.90 39.33 -6.32
C ASN A 80 -31.08 38.51 -6.86
N LYS A 81 -32.17 39.16 -7.28
CA LYS A 81 -33.30 38.47 -7.93
C LYS A 81 -32.90 37.84 -9.26
N VAL A 82 -33.54 36.73 -9.62
CA VAL A 82 -33.45 36.17 -10.98
C VAL A 82 -34.18 37.11 -11.94
N LEU A 83 -33.45 37.65 -12.92
CA LEU A 83 -34.02 38.48 -13.99
C LEU A 83 -34.55 37.60 -15.12
N GLU A 84 -33.78 36.59 -15.52
CA GLU A 84 -34.11 35.69 -16.63
C GLU A 84 -33.38 34.34 -16.48
N THR A 85 -33.97 33.27 -17.01
CA THR A 85 -33.34 31.96 -17.18
C THR A 85 -33.22 31.64 -18.66
N LEU A 86 -32.00 31.63 -19.17
CA LEU A 86 -31.67 31.43 -20.58
C LEU A 86 -31.53 29.94 -20.89
N GLU A 87 -32.54 29.37 -21.55
CA GLU A 87 -32.60 27.94 -21.83
C GLU A 87 -32.23 27.55 -23.27
N GLY A 88 -31.99 26.24 -23.46
CA GLY A 88 -31.96 25.60 -24.77
C GLY A 88 -30.61 25.09 -25.25
N HIS A 89 -29.53 25.23 -24.46
CA HIS A 89 -28.39 24.31 -24.63
C HIS A 89 -28.82 22.88 -24.21
N ARG A 90 -28.08 21.88 -24.70
CA ARG A 90 -28.34 20.45 -24.44
C ARG A 90 -27.19 19.73 -23.72
N ASP A 91 -26.07 20.42 -23.52
CA ASP A 91 -24.93 20.00 -22.69
C ASP A 91 -24.67 21.09 -21.65
N TRP A 92 -23.77 20.82 -20.71
CA TRP A 92 -23.30 21.83 -19.77
C TRP A 92 -22.77 23.07 -20.49
N VAL A 93 -23.23 24.24 -20.05
CA VAL A 93 -22.70 25.53 -20.48
C VAL A 93 -21.37 25.75 -19.76
N GLN A 94 -20.27 25.82 -20.51
CA GLN A 94 -18.91 25.89 -19.94
C GLN A 94 -18.28 27.27 -20.02
N SER A 95 -18.88 28.19 -20.77
CA SER A 95 -18.36 29.53 -20.97
C SER A 95 -19.49 30.54 -21.10
N VAL A 96 -19.30 31.70 -20.47
CA VAL A 96 -20.23 32.83 -20.48
C VAL A 96 -19.40 34.10 -20.54
N ALA A 97 -19.77 35.05 -21.40
CA ALA A 97 -19.10 36.34 -21.51
C ALA A 97 -20.08 37.46 -21.85
N TRP A 98 -19.89 38.64 -21.26
CA TRP A 98 -20.58 39.87 -21.64
C TRP A 98 -19.76 40.66 -22.67
N SER A 99 -20.44 41.40 -23.55
CA SER A 99 -19.79 42.44 -24.35
C SER A 99 -19.35 43.62 -23.47
N GLY A 100 -18.37 44.39 -23.92
CA GLY A 100 -17.83 45.53 -23.18
C GLY A 100 -18.85 46.66 -22.97
N ASP A 101 -19.87 46.73 -23.82
CA ASP A 101 -21.01 47.64 -23.67
C ASP A 101 -22.19 47.07 -22.86
N GLY A 102 -22.10 45.80 -22.41
CA GLY A 102 -23.14 45.11 -21.64
C GLY A 102 -24.43 44.80 -22.39
N LYS A 103 -24.49 45.01 -23.71
CA LYS A 103 -25.70 44.77 -24.52
C LYS A 103 -25.84 43.35 -25.04
N TRP A 104 -24.76 42.57 -24.98
CA TRP A 104 -24.74 41.19 -25.47
C TRP A 104 -24.19 40.24 -24.41
N LEU A 105 -24.78 39.05 -24.37
CA LEU A 105 -24.28 37.92 -23.61
C LEU A 105 -24.05 36.76 -24.57
N ALA A 106 -22.90 36.09 -24.47
CA ALA A 106 -22.60 34.87 -25.22
C ALA A 106 -22.51 33.68 -24.26
N THR A 107 -23.13 32.56 -24.63
CA THR A 107 -23.13 31.34 -23.83
C THR A 107 -22.72 30.14 -24.70
N GLY A 108 -21.75 29.36 -24.22
CA GLY A 108 -21.14 28.26 -24.96
C GLY A 108 -21.45 26.89 -24.37
N GLY A 109 -22.00 25.99 -25.19
CA GLY A 109 -22.25 24.59 -24.85
C GLY A 109 -21.55 23.64 -25.85
N TYR A 110 -22.07 22.42 -25.99
CA TYR A 110 -21.56 21.48 -26.99
C TYR A 110 -21.95 21.94 -28.41
N ARG A 111 -20.93 22.21 -29.23
CA ARG A 111 -21.04 22.64 -30.65
C ARG A 111 -21.96 23.83 -30.90
N THR A 112 -22.25 24.61 -29.86
CA THR A 112 -23.26 25.68 -29.90
C THR A 112 -22.81 26.89 -29.11
N VAL A 113 -22.94 28.07 -29.73
CA VAL A 113 -22.84 29.36 -29.04
C VAL A 113 -24.14 30.10 -29.26
N ARG A 114 -24.75 30.55 -28.16
CA ARG A 114 -25.97 31.36 -28.20
C ARG A 114 -25.65 32.79 -27.82
N LEU A 115 -26.18 33.72 -28.60
CA LEU A 115 -26.02 35.16 -28.43
C LEU A 115 -27.35 35.75 -28.01
N TRP A 116 -27.35 36.41 -26.87
CA TRP A 116 -28.51 37.00 -26.23
C TRP A 116 -28.38 38.51 -26.28
N ASN A 117 -29.46 39.19 -26.62
CA ASN A 117 -29.50 40.65 -26.69
C ASN A 117 -29.67 41.28 -25.29
N ALA A 118 -29.81 42.61 -25.24
CA ALA A 118 -29.92 43.35 -23.99
C ALA A 118 -31.15 42.91 -23.16
N GLU A 119 -32.25 42.56 -23.83
CA GLU A 119 -33.49 42.01 -23.26
C GLU A 119 -33.41 40.51 -22.93
N GLN A 120 -32.22 39.90 -22.99
CA GLN A 120 -31.99 38.48 -22.68
C GLN A 120 -32.76 37.51 -23.58
N LYS A 121 -33.13 37.95 -24.80
CA LYS A 121 -33.75 37.09 -25.81
C LYS A 121 -32.69 36.52 -26.74
N LEU A 122 -32.90 35.27 -27.16
CA LEU A 122 -32.02 34.62 -28.14
C LEU A 122 -32.09 35.40 -29.46
N ALA A 123 -30.99 36.06 -29.81
CA ALA A 123 -30.86 36.81 -31.05
C ALA A 123 -30.20 35.96 -32.14
N ARG A 124 -29.28 35.05 -31.77
CA ARG A 124 -28.56 34.20 -32.72
C ARG A 124 -28.02 32.93 -32.10
N GLU A 125 -27.88 31.90 -32.92
CA GLU A 125 -27.23 30.63 -32.57
C GLU A 125 -26.16 30.27 -33.62
N ILE A 126 -24.96 29.98 -33.16
CA ILE A 126 -23.81 29.54 -33.98
C ILE A 126 -23.62 28.05 -33.73
N THR A 127 -23.61 27.25 -34.80
CA THR A 127 -23.52 25.77 -34.70
C THR A 127 -22.39 25.15 -35.51
N ALA A 128 -21.49 25.95 -36.09
CA ALA A 128 -20.38 25.49 -36.93
C ALA A 128 -19.13 25.17 -36.09
N LEU A 129 -19.31 24.44 -34.99
CA LEU A 129 -18.30 24.11 -33.97
C LEU A 129 -18.18 22.58 -33.86
N GLU A 130 -17.03 22.08 -33.40
CA GLU A 130 -16.70 20.65 -33.48
C GLU A 130 -16.74 19.93 -32.12
N GLY A 131 -16.68 20.66 -31.01
CA GLY A 131 -16.82 20.10 -29.67
C GLY A 131 -17.36 21.07 -28.63
N ARG A 132 -16.95 20.91 -27.37
CA ARG A 132 -17.39 21.79 -26.27
C ARG A 132 -16.77 23.17 -26.43
N VAL A 133 -17.58 24.21 -26.26
CA VAL A 133 -17.11 25.60 -26.23
C VAL A 133 -16.67 25.95 -24.82
N THR A 134 -15.37 25.82 -24.57
CA THR A 134 -14.74 25.88 -23.25
C THR A 134 -14.37 27.30 -22.81
N ALA A 135 -14.23 28.24 -23.76
CA ALA A 135 -14.01 29.65 -23.48
C ALA A 135 -14.58 30.56 -24.57
N ILE A 136 -15.06 31.73 -24.15
CA ILE A 136 -15.60 32.79 -25.03
C ILE A 136 -15.08 34.14 -24.53
N CYS A 137 -14.74 35.04 -25.45
CA CYS A 137 -14.58 36.47 -25.13
C CYS A 137 -15.08 37.34 -26.29
N PHE A 138 -15.59 38.54 -25.97
CA PHE A 138 -15.96 39.52 -27.00
C PHE A 138 -14.73 40.30 -27.49
N GLY A 139 -14.78 40.75 -28.73
CA GLY A 139 -13.87 41.77 -29.23
C GLY A 139 -14.17 43.13 -28.61
N GLU A 140 -13.14 43.95 -28.42
CA GLU A 140 -13.28 45.35 -27.96
C GLU A 140 -14.07 46.23 -28.94
N ASP A 141 -14.25 45.77 -30.18
CA ASP A 141 -15.12 46.39 -31.17
C ASP A 141 -16.62 46.19 -30.91
N ASN A 142 -16.98 45.33 -29.95
CA ASN A 142 -18.35 44.86 -29.68
C ASN A 142 -19.08 44.32 -30.93
N ALA A 143 -18.34 43.94 -31.96
CA ALA A 143 -18.84 43.44 -33.23
C ALA A 143 -18.35 42.01 -33.52
N THR A 144 -17.39 41.52 -32.74
CA THR A 144 -16.82 40.19 -32.90
C THR A 144 -16.86 39.37 -31.60
N VAL A 145 -16.90 38.04 -31.76
CA VAL A 145 -16.80 37.08 -30.65
C VAL A 145 -15.71 36.06 -30.98
N PHE A 146 -14.84 35.78 -30.02
CA PHE A 146 -13.87 34.69 -30.09
C PHE A 146 -14.34 33.51 -29.26
N THR A 147 -14.18 32.31 -29.80
CA THR A 147 -14.57 31.07 -29.13
C THR A 147 -13.45 30.05 -29.22
N ALA A 148 -13.29 29.30 -28.15
CA ALA A 148 -12.42 28.14 -28.09
C ALA A 148 -13.27 26.86 -28.06
N ASP A 149 -12.99 25.93 -28.96
CA ASP A 149 -13.62 24.61 -28.98
C ASP A 149 -12.67 23.53 -29.50
N GLY A 150 -13.06 22.27 -29.35
CA GLY A 150 -12.30 21.14 -29.87
C GLY A 150 -12.95 19.80 -29.51
N VAL A 151 -12.68 18.78 -30.33
CA VAL A 151 -13.06 17.40 -30.01
C VAL A 151 -12.19 16.93 -28.84
N ALA A 152 -12.80 16.27 -27.85
CA ALA A 152 -12.08 15.82 -26.67
C ALA A 152 -10.89 14.91 -27.04
N GLY A 153 -9.69 15.28 -26.56
CA GLY A 153 -8.43 14.57 -26.88
C GLY A 153 -7.87 14.86 -28.27
N SER A 154 -8.28 15.97 -28.89
CA SER A 154 -7.75 16.50 -30.16
C SER A 154 -7.29 17.95 -29.99
N SER A 155 -6.72 18.54 -31.04
CA SER A 155 -6.25 19.93 -31.05
C SER A 155 -7.34 20.94 -30.69
N GLY A 156 -6.99 21.92 -29.86
CA GLY A 156 -7.84 23.04 -29.50
C GLY A 156 -7.81 24.15 -30.54
N MET A 157 -8.99 24.57 -30.98
CA MET A 157 -9.20 25.55 -32.04
C MET A 157 -9.70 26.88 -31.45
N VAL A 158 -9.29 27.99 -32.05
CA VAL A 158 -9.89 29.30 -31.82
C VAL A 158 -10.58 29.76 -33.08
N ARG A 159 -11.80 30.27 -32.92
CA ARG A 159 -12.65 30.77 -34.00
C ARG A 159 -13.11 32.19 -33.69
N GLN A 160 -13.20 33.01 -34.73
CA GLN A 160 -13.68 34.38 -34.66
C GLN A 160 -14.97 34.50 -35.48
N TRP A 161 -15.97 35.16 -34.90
CA TRP A 161 -17.31 35.30 -35.46
C TRP A 161 -17.70 36.76 -35.56
N ASN A 162 -18.39 37.14 -36.63
CA ASN A 162 -19.07 38.42 -36.72
C ASN A 162 -20.42 38.33 -35.97
N LEU A 163 -20.67 39.26 -35.06
CA LEU A 163 -21.85 39.28 -34.21
C LEU A 163 -23.14 39.56 -34.99
N SER A 164 -23.06 40.38 -36.03
CA SER A 164 -24.23 40.86 -36.78
C SER A 164 -24.92 39.77 -37.60
N ASP A 165 -24.15 38.87 -38.21
CA ASP A 165 -24.64 37.81 -39.09
C ASP A 165 -24.29 36.39 -38.59
N GLY A 166 -23.39 36.24 -37.61
CA GLY A 166 -22.91 34.95 -37.10
C GLY A 166 -21.93 34.24 -38.03
N ALA A 167 -21.41 34.93 -39.06
CA ALA A 167 -20.46 34.35 -39.98
C ALA A 167 -19.11 34.11 -39.29
N GLN A 168 -18.49 32.95 -39.56
CA GLN A 168 -17.11 32.70 -39.16
C GLN A 168 -16.19 33.55 -40.02
N VAL A 169 -15.41 34.43 -39.41
CA VAL A 169 -14.46 35.31 -40.12
C VAL A 169 -13.03 34.76 -40.07
N ALA A 170 -12.69 33.94 -39.08
CA ALA A 170 -11.39 33.28 -38.99
C ALA A 170 -11.45 32.01 -38.12
N GLU A 171 -10.50 31.10 -38.35
CA GLU A 171 -10.17 29.99 -37.44
C GLU A 171 -8.68 29.66 -37.50
N TRP A 172 -8.14 29.15 -36.39
CA TRP A 172 -6.78 28.60 -36.34
C TRP A 172 -6.63 27.59 -35.19
N ARG A 173 -5.64 26.70 -35.33
CA ARG A 173 -5.22 25.79 -34.28
C ARG A 173 -4.37 26.55 -33.27
N ALA A 174 -4.83 26.62 -32.02
CA ALA A 174 -4.09 27.31 -30.97
C ALA A 174 -3.23 26.34 -30.15
N HIS A 175 -3.80 25.20 -29.77
CA HIS A 175 -3.17 24.22 -28.88
C HIS A 175 -3.28 22.79 -29.43
N ASP A 176 -2.44 21.89 -28.91
CA ASP A 176 -2.46 20.47 -29.28
C ASP A 176 -3.51 19.66 -28.50
N ASP A 177 -4.10 20.26 -27.46
CA ASP A 177 -5.25 19.77 -26.69
C ASP A 177 -6.22 20.94 -26.42
N THR A 178 -7.20 20.72 -25.55
CA THR A 178 -8.31 21.61 -25.19
C THR A 178 -7.82 22.98 -24.73
N VAL A 179 -8.41 24.05 -25.26
CA VAL A 179 -8.17 25.42 -24.78
C VAL A 179 -9.17 25.74 -23.68
N HIS A 180 -8.72 26.10 -22.48
CA HIS A 180 -9.60 26.33 -21.32
C HIS A 180 -9.93 27.80 -21.06
N ALA A 181 -9.11 28.72 -21.55
CA ALA A 181 -9.26 30.15 -21.29
C ALA A 181 -8.92 31.00 -22.51
N LEU A 182 -9.66 32.09 -22.66
CA LEU A 182 -9.41 33.18 -23.61
C LEU A 182 -9.38 34.50 -22.84
N ALA A 183 -8.43 35.37 -23.18
CA ALA A 183 -8.43 36.75 -22.70
C ALA A 183 -7.95 37.68 -23.83
N LEU A 184 -8.57 38.84 -23.98
CA LEU A 184 -8.22 39.82 -25.00
C LEU A 184 -7.62 41.07 -24.33
N THR A 185 -6.61 41.69 -24.94
CA THR A 185 -6.11 43.00 -24.50
C THR A 185 -7.14 44.09 -24.83
N ARG A 186 -7.18 45.16 -24.03
CA ARG A 186 -8.11 46.29 -24.22
C ARG A 186 -7.96 47.05 -25.53
N ASP A 187 -6.81 46.96 -26.16
CA ASP A 187 -6.59 47.50 -27.51
C ASP A 187 -7.10 46.58 -28.63
N GLY A 188 -7.61 45.39 -28.27
CA GLY A 188 -8.12 44.36 -29.18
C GLY A 188 -7.05 43.67 -30.03
N ARG A 189 -5.76 43.96 -29.82
CA ARG A 189 -4.69 43.50 -30.72
C ARG A 189 -4.18 42.10 -30.41
N ARG A 190 -4.28 41.66 -29.16
CA ARG A 190 -3.69 40.40 -28.69
C ARG A 190 -4.71 39.53 -27.98
N LEU A 191 -4.77 38.27 -28.37
CA LEU A 191 -5.58 37.23 -27.73
C LEU A 191 -4.65 36.25 -27.01
N ALA A 192 -4.86 36.03 -25.71
CA ALA A 192 -4.22 34.98 -24.95
C ALA A 192 -5.08 33.71 -24.97
N THR A 193 -4.43 32.55 -25.09
CA THR A 193 -5.05 31.21 -25.02
C THR A 193 -4.31 30.35 -24.01
N GLY A 194 -5.06 29.66 -23.15
CA GLY A 194 -4.51 28.74 -22.14
C GLY A 194 -4.94 27.32 -22.45
N GLY A 195 -3.99 26.40 -22.57
CA GLY A 195 -4.24 25.03 -23.01
C GLY A 195 -4.08 23.98 -21.91
N ASP A 196 -4.69 22.82 -22.15
CA ASP A 196 -4.46 21.58 -21.42
C ASP A 196 -3.06 21.00 -21.68
N ASP A 197 -2.41 21.45 -22.77
CA ASP A 197 -0.98 21.22 -23.07
C ASP A 197 -0.01 22.00 -22.17
N THR A 198 -0.51 22.56 -21.06
CA THR A 198 0.20 23.28 -19.99
C THR A 198 0.83 24.63 -20.39
N VAL A 199 0.55 25.09 -21.61
CA VAL A 199 1.12 26.31 -22.19
C VAL A 199 0.09 27.44 -22.22
N ALA A 200 0.57 28.67 -22.05
CA ALA A 200 -0.17 29.87 -22.43
C ALA A 200 0.45 30.50 -23.69
N LYS A 201 -0.37 30.83 -24.69
CA LYS A 201 0.08 31.45 -25.95
C LYS A 201 -0.60 32.78 -26.17
N ILE A 202 0.09 33.70 -26.85
CA ILE A 202 -0.44 35.00 -27.27
C ILE A 202 -0.46 35.06 -28.79
N TRP A 203 -1.57 35.50 -29.35
CA TRP A 203 -1.81 35.60 -30.79
C TRP A 203 -2.03 37.05 -31.18
N GLU A 204 -1.42 37.48 -32.28
CA GLU A 204 -1.81 38.73 -32.91
C GLU A 204 -3.12 38.52 -33.67
N VAL A 205 -4.20 39.21 -33.27
CA VAL A 205 -5.56 38.94 -33.76
C VAL A 205 -5.66 39.10 -35.28
N LYS A 206 -5.04 40.14 -35.85
CA LYS A 206 -5.11 40.44 -37.29
C LYS A 206 -4.47 39.35 -38.15
N THR A 207 -3.29 38.89 -37.76
CA THR A 207 -2.47 37.94 -38.54
C THR A 207 -2.67 36.49 -38.13
N ARG A 208 -3.23 36.24 -36.94
CA ARG A 208 -3.39 34.93 -36.29
C ARG A 208 -2.06 34.21 -36.06
N LYS A 209 -0.95 34.93 -36.04
CA LYS A 209 0.37 34.38 -35.76
C LYS A 209 0.62 34.36 -34.27
N GLU A 210 1.28 33.31 -33.81
CA GLU A 210 1.79 33.20 -32.44
C GLU A 210 2.81 34.33 -32.21
N TRP A 211 2.49 35.22 -31.28
CA TRP A 211 3.32 36.36 -30.90
C TRP A 211 4.24 35.99 -29.72
N ALA A 212 3.74 35.22 -28.76
CA ALA A 212 4.52 34.70 -27.63
C ALA A 212 3.98 33.35 -27.14
N ARG A 213 4.86 32.59 -26.48
CA ARG A 213 4.57 31.30 -25.85
C ARG A 213 5.20 31.26 -24.47
N PHE A 214 4.44 30.78 -23.48
CA PHE A 214 4.85 30.63 -22.10
C PHE A 214 4.65 29.18 -21.67
N GLU A 215 5.75 28.50 -21.34
CA GLU A 215 5.75 27.22 -20.63
C GLU A 215 5.29 27.48 -19.20
N ALA A 216 3.98 27.62 -19.03
CA ALA A 216 3.43 28.30 -17.88
C ALA A 216 3.39 27.37 -16.66
N HIS A 217 2.80 26.19 -16.80
CA HIS A 217 2.44 25.33 -15.67
C HIS A 217 2.88 23.88 -15.89
N HIS A 218 2.83 23.08 -14.83
CA HIS A 218 2.98 21.62 -14.90
C HIS A 218 1.62 20.90 -15.02
N GLY A 219 0.54 21.66 -15.13
CA GLY A 219 -0.82 21.19 -15.37
C GLY A 219 -1.58 22.14 -16.31
N PRO A 220 -2.86 21.88 -16.58
CA PRO A 220 -3.66 22.68 -17.52
C PRO A 220 -3.76 24.16 -17.12
N VAL A 221 -3.78 25.06 -18.10
CA VAL A 221 -3.95 26.51 -17.86
C VAL A 221 -5.44 26.87 -17.89
N TYR A 222 -6.09 26.91 -16.72
CA TYR A 222 -7.54 27.09 -16.63
C TYR A 222 -8.03 28.54 -16.71
N GLY A 223 -7.18 29.51 -16.39
CA GLY A 223 -7.56 30.92 -16.34
C GLY A 223 -6.49 31.86 -16.87
N LEU A 224 -6.93 32.92 -17.54
CA LEU A 224 -6.11 33.98 -18.08
C LEU A 224 -6.72 35.34 -17.78
N ALA A 225 -5.89 36.30 -17.38
CA ALA A 225 -6.32 37.69 -17.25
C ALA A 225 -5.16 38.63 -17.60
N PHE A 226 -5.42 39.61 -18.47
CA PHE A 226 -4.50 40.72 -18.67
C PHE A 226 -4.68 41.77 -17.57
N ASN A 227 -3.61 42.49 -17.26
CA ASN A 227 -3.72 43.75 -16.54
C ASN A 227 -4.29 44.84 -17.46
N GLY A 228 -4.67 45.98 -16.90
CA GLY A 228 -5.41 47.07 -17.51
C GLY A 228 -4.72 47.77 -18.67
N ASP A 229 -3.39 47.76 -18.74
CA ASP A 229 -2.62 48.26 -19.90
C ASP A 229 -2.22 47.15 -20.91
N GLY A 230 -2.47 45.88 -20.57
CA GLY A 230 -2.13 44.72 -21.39
C GLY A 230 -0.64 44.40 -21.47
N ALA A 231 0.20 44.93 -20.59
CA ALA A 231 1.63 44.62 -20.52
C ALA A 231 1.94 43.30 -19.78
N GLN A 232 1.04 42.87 -18.88
CA GLN A 232 1.21 41.68 -18.05
C GLN A 232 0.07 40.68 -18.22
N LEU A 233 0.39 39.40 -18.08
CA LEU A 233 -0.57 38.29 -18.13
C LEU A 233 -0.51 37.49 -16.83
N ALA A 234 -1.64 37.30 -16.17
CA ALA A 234 -1.81 36.34 -15.10
C ALA A 234 -2.31 35.01 -15.68
N THR A 235 -1.69 33.90 -15.27
CA THR A 235 -2.04 32.53 -15.69
C THR A 235 -2.31 31.67 -14.46
N ALA A 236 -3.48 31.03 -14.43
CA ALA A 236 -3.90 30.14 -13.34
C ALA A 236 -3.78 28.66 -13.77
N GLY A 237 -3.03 27.86 -13.00
CA GLY A 237 -2.65 26.50 -13.35
C GLY A 237 -3.34 25.41 -12.52
N GLY A 238 -3.53 24.24 -13.15
CA GLY A 238 -4.00 23.02 -12.49
C GLY A 238 -2.99 22.40 -11.51
N ASP A 239 -1.74 22.86 -11.52
CA ASP A 239 -0.71 22.52 -10.53
C ASP A 239 -0.84 23.30 -9.20
N GLY A 240 -1.80 24.24 -9.13
CA GLY A 240 -2.07 25.05 -7.95
C GLY A 240 -1.31 26.38 -7.92
N ASP A 241 -0.58 26.71 -8.99
CA ASP A 241 0.20 27.95 -9.06
C ASP A 241 -0.57 29.07 -9.79
N LEU A 242 -0.34 30.30 -9.33
CA LEU A 242 -0.72 31.53 -10.04
C LEU A 242 0.56 32.26 -10.45
N LEU A 243 0.76 32.44 -11.76
CA LEU A 243 1.96 33.06 -12.32
C LEU A 243 1.62 34.36 -13.04
N ILE A 244 2.52 35.33 -12.95
CA ILE A 244 2.39 36.63 -13.63
C ILE A 244 3.59 36.83 -14.54
N TRP A 245 3.32 37.20 -15.79
CA TRP A 245 4.29 37.31 -16.86
C TRP A 245 4.36 38.74 -17.37
N ASP A 246 5.56 39.21 -17.65
CA ASP A 246 5.76 40.41 -18.46
C ASP A 246 5.77 40.02 -19.94
N LEU A 247 4.85 40.57 -20.73
CA LEU A 247 4.73 40.19 -22.14
C LEU A 247 5.91 40.65 -22.98
N LYS A 248 6.52 41.79 -22.64
CA LYS A 248 7.58 42.40 -23.44
C LYS A 248 8.89 41.61 -23.35
N SER A 249 9.34 41.33 -22.13
CA SER A 249 10.53 40.53 -21.82
C SER A 249 10.28 39.03 -21.92
N ARG A 250 9.01 38.62 -21.86
CA ARG A 250 8.56 37.22 -21.81
C ARG A 250 9.05 36.47 -20.58
N GLN A 251 9.33 37.19 -19.50
CA GLN A 251 9.79 36.59 -18.25
C GLN A 251 8.67 36.50 -17.22
N LYS A 252 8.76 35.47 -16.38
CA LYS A 252 7.93 35.34 -15.17
C LYS A 252 8.36 36.44 -14.19
N LEU A 253 7.41 37.30 -13.82
CA LEU A 253 7.59 38.33 -12.80
C LEU A 253 7.33 37.78 -11.40
N THR A 254 6.28 36.97 -11.25
CA THR A 254 5.84 36.51 -9.92
C THR A 254 5.26 35.11 -9.99
N GLU A 255 5.41 34.38 -8.89
CA GLU A 255 4.83 33.07 -8.63
C GLU A 255 4.19 33.04 -7.24
N ILE A 256 2.95 32.57 -7.17
CA ILE A 256 2.16 32.49 -5.93
C ILE A 256 1.73 31.04 -5.73
N ARG A 257 2.26 30.38 -4.68
CA ARG A 257 2.05 28.96 -4.34
C ARG A 257 1.36 28.75 -3.00
N VAL A 258 0.16 29.33 -2.83
CA VAL A 258 -0.62 29.25 -1.58
C VAL A 258 -1.86 28.36 -1.67
N HIS A 259 -2.21 27.93 -2.89
CA HIS A 259 -3.40 27.13 -3.17
C HIS A 259 -3.11 25.64 -2.91
N LYS A 260 -4.14 24.88 -2.51
CA LYS A 260 -4.02 23.45 -2.19
C LYS A 260 -4.70 22.54 -3.22
N GLY A 261 -5.04 23.08 -4.38
CA GLY A 261 -5.65 22.42 -5.53
C GLY A 261 -5.53 23.32 -6.76
N GLY A 262 -6.01 22.87 -7.92
CA GLY A 262 -5.90 23.64 -9.17
C GLY A 262 -6.55 25.02 -9.05
N VAL A 263 -5.90 26.04 -9.62
CA VAL A 263 -6.44 27.40 -9.71
C VAL A 263 -7.30 27.47 -10.97
N THR A 264 -8.62 27.46 -10.81
CA THR A 264 -9.59 27.23 -11.89
C THR A 264 -10.01 28.48 -12.64
N GLY A 265 -9.71 29.65 -12.08
CA GLY A 265 -10.06 30.93 -12.70
C GLY A 265 -9.33 32.08 -12.03
N VAL A 266 -9.11 33.13 -12.81
CA VAL A 266 -8.43 34.36 -12.40
C VAL A 266 -9.15 35.57 -12.99
N SER A 267 -9.25 36.65 -12.22
CA SER A 267 -9.80 37.93 -12.66
C SER A 267 -8.91 39.06 -12.13
N TRP A 268 -8.53 39.99 -13.00
CA TRP A 268 -7.66 41.14 -12.67
C TRP A 268 -8.49 42.42 -12.65
N SER A 269 -8.35 43.22 -11.60
CA SER A 269 -8.96 44.54 -11.55
C SER A 269 -8.34 45.46 -12.61
N PRO A 270 -9.15 46.29 -13.30
CA PRO A 270 -8.71 47.30 -14.25
C PRO A 270 -7.62 48.28 -13.79
N ASP A 271 -7.48 48.47 -12.48
CA ASP A 271 -6.54 49.39 -11.85
C ASP A 271 -5.18 48.73 -11.51
N ASP A 272 -5.02 47.47 -11.88
CA ASP A 272 -3.84 46.61 -11.73
C ASP A 272 -3.47 46.26 -10.29
N LYS A 273 -4.31 46.63 -9.31
CA LYS A 273 -3.97 46.45 -7.89
C LYS A 273 -4.40 45.12 -7.29
N THR A 274 -5.39 44.45 -7.89
CA THR A 274 -6.04 43.28 -7.29
C THR A 274 -6.22 42.15 -8.28
N LEU A 275 -5.85 40.93 -7.87
CA LEU A 275 -6.22 39.68 -8.52
C LEU A 275 -7.18 38.90 -7.64
N ALA A 276 -8.25 38.35 -8.23
CA ALA A 276 -9.10 37.35 -7.58
C ALA A 276 -8.90 35.99 -8.25
N THR A 277 -8.89 34.91 -7.45
CA THR A 277 -8.78 33.54 -7.93
C THR A 277 -9.85 32.64 -7.33
N SER A 278 -10.24 31.62 -8.08
CA SER A 278 -11.02 30.47 -7.61
C SER A 278 -10.14 29.22 -7.61
N CYS A 279 -10.43 28.27 -6.71
CA CYS A 279 -9.60 27.08 -6.54
C CYS A 279 -10.44 25.85 -6.21
N GLU A 280 -9.93 24.68 -6.61
CA GLU A 280 -10.49 23.38 -6.26
C GLU A 280 -10.39 23.06 -4.75
N ASP A 281 -9.57 23.79 -3.99
CA ASP A 281 -9.57 23.69 -2.52
C ASP A 281 -10.80 24.33 -1.86
N GLY A 282 -11.66 24.95 -2.68
CA GLY A 282 -12.93 25.56 -2.27
C GLY A 282 -12.82 26.98 -1.75
N LEU A 283 -11.64 27.60 -1.84
CA LEU A 283 -11.43 28.98 -1.42
C LEU A 283 -11.25 29.91 -2.62
N ALA A 284 -12.03 30.99 -2.62
CA ALA A 284 -11.69 32.16 -3.41
C ALA A 284 -10.66 33.01 -2.64
N ARG A 285 -9.69 33.58 -3.36
CA ARG A 285 -8.62 34.40 -2.77
C ARG A 285 -8.45 35.70 -3.54
N MET A 286 -8.13 36.76 -2.82
CA MET A 286 -7.66 38.00 -3.42
C MET A 286 -6.21 38.28 -3.08
N PHE A 287 -5.49 38.86 -4.04
CA PHE A 287 -4.09 39.23 -3.91
C PHE A 287 -3.91 40.71 -4.22
N THR A 288 -3.24 41.42 -3.34
CA THR A 288 -2.83 42.82 -3.51
C THR A 288 -1.34 42.97 -3.24
N GLU A 289 -0.77 44.14 -3.51
CA GLU A 289 0.66 44.42 -3.23
C GLU A 289 1.60 43.37 -3.87
N ILE A 290 1.29 42.99 -5.11
CA ILE A 290 2.03 41.96 -5.87
C ILE A 290 3.40 42.50 -6.23
N LYS A 291 4.46 41.75 -5.87
CA LYS A 291 5.85 42.14 -6.11
C LYS A 291 6.52 41.16 -7.08
N SER A 292 7.35 41.70 -7.96
CA SER A 292 8.21 40.91 -8.85
C SER A 292 9.34 40.25 -8.05
N HIS A 293 9.67 38.99 -8.37
CA HIS A 293 10.78 38.24 -7.79
C HIS A 293 11.29 37.16 -8.77
N ASP A 294 12.57 36.80 -8.64
CA ASP A 294 13.30 35.88 -9.53
C ASP A 294 13.15 34.37 -9.16
N GLY A 295 12.22 34.04 -8.26
CA GLY A 295 11.89 32.65 -7.90
C GLY A 295 12.76 31.98 -6.82
N ALA A 296 13.78 32.63 -6.25
CA ALA A 296 14.69 32.00 -5.28
C ALA A 296 14.27 32.12 -3.78
N GLN A 297 13.28 32.95 -3.43
CA GLN A 297 12.90 33.23 -2.04
C GLN A 297 11.49 32.72 -1.67
N ARG A 298 11.35 32.19 -0.44
CA ARG A 298 10.09 31.73 0.18
C ARG A 298 9.27 32.85 0.85
N SER A 299 9.55 34.13 0.56
CA SER A 299 8.84 35.26 1.18
C SER A 299 7.47 35.50 0.51
N SER A 300 6.56 36.20 1.18
CA SER A 300 5.22 36.52 0.64
C SER A 300 5.32 37.48 -0.55
N THR A 301 5.11 36.97 -1.76
CA THR A 301 5.23 37.71 -3.04
C THR A 301 4.00 38.55 -3.37
N ALA A 302 2.89 38.30 -2.67
CA ALA A 302 1.69 39.12 -2.65
C ALA A 302 1.02 39.04 -1.28
N ARG A 303 0.20 40.03 -0.96
CA ARG A 303 -0.66 40.02 0.23
C ARG A 303 -1.92 39.21 -0.07
N GLU A 304 -2.02 38.02 0.52
CA GLU A 304 -3.19 37.14 0.41
C GLU A 304 -4.33 37.60 1.32
N ARG A 305 -5.56 37.58 0.80
CA ARG A 305 -6.79 37.59 1.58
C ARG A 305 -7.68 36.42 1.16
N LYS A 306 -8.03 35.57 2.11
CA LYS A 306 -8.97 34.46 1.90
C LYS A 306 -10.40 34.96 2.01
N LEU A 307 -11.24 34.63 1.03
CA LEU A 307 -12.66 34.88 1.05
C LEU A 307 -13.35 33.64 1.63
N THR A 308 -13.70 33.68 2.92
CA THR A 308 -14.27 32.54 3.64
C THR A 308 -15.79 32.45 3.49
N GLY A 309 -16.35 31.27 3.77
CA GLY A 309 -17.79 31.01 3.75
C GLY A 309 -18.32 30.34 2.48
N GLY A 310 -17.48 30.18 1.45
CA GLY A 310 -17.80 29.30 0.31
C GLY A 310 -17.55 27.83 0.65
N GLU A 311 -18.35 26.93 0.08
CA GLU A 311 -18.23 25.48 0.25
C GLU A 311 -17.97 24.75 -1.09
N GLY A 312 -17.18 23.68 -1.05
CA GLY A 312 -16.90 22.83 -2.22
C GLY A 312 -15.98 23.47 -3.26
N ARG A 313 -15.58 22.70 -4.28
CA ARG A 313 -14.70 23.15 -5.38
C ARG A 313 -15.31 24.36 -6.10
N LEU A 314 -14.47 25.32 -6.46
CA LEU A 314 -14.86 26.46 -7.29
C LEU A 314 -14.35 26.26 -8.73
N HIS A 315 -15.09 26.75 -9.74
CA HIS A 315 -14.80 26.58 -11.17
C HIS A 315 -14.52 27.86 -11.93
N ALA A 316 -15.01 28.98 -11.42
CA ALA A 316 -14.88 30.29 -12.06
C ALA A 316 -14.94 31.39 -11.00
N VAL A 317 -14.34 32.53 -11.34
CA VAL A 317 -14.37 33.75 -10.53
C VAL A 317 -14.59 34.96 -11.43
N ALA A 318 -15.37 35.92 -10.96
CA ALA A 318 -15.48 37.24 -11.57
C ALA A 318 -15.43 38.30 -10.48
N MET A 319 -14.85 39.45 -10.82
CA MET A 319 -14.65 40.55 -9.90
C MET A 319 -15.12 41.86 -10.55
N SER A 320 -15.76 42.73 -9.77
CA SER A 320 -16.09 44.09 -10.22
C SER A 320 -14.83 44.92 -10.46
N SER A 321 -14.94 45.95 -11.29
CA SER A 321 -13.82 46.84 -11.63
C SER A 321 -13.19 47.52 -10.40
N ASP A 322 -13.96 47.78 -9.36
CA ASP A 322 -13.51 48.35 -8.09
C ASP A 322 -13.05 47.31 -7.04
N ALA A 323 -13.03 46.03 -7.42
CA ALA A 323 -12.69 44.88 -6.58
C ALA A 323 -13.54 44.71 -5.30
N LYS A 324 -14.69 45.40 -5.19
CA LYS A 324 -15.56 45.29 -4.01
C LYS A 324 -16.54 44.13 -4.10
N LEU A 325 -16.88 43.67 -5.29
CA LEU A 325 -17.72 42.50 -5.51
C LEU A 325 -16.87 41.38 -6.13
N VAL A 326 -16.90 40.21 -5.50
CA VAL A 326 -16.33 38.97 -6.05
C VAL A 326 -17.41 37.91 -6.07
N ALA A 327 -17.56 37.23 -7.21
CA ALA A 327 -18.45 36.08 -7.37
C ALA A 327 -17.63 34.84 -7.70
N ALA A 328 -17.92 33.71 -7.07
CA ALA A 328 -17.31 32.42 -7.43
C ALA A 328 -18.36 31.32 -7.61
N ALA A 329 -18.17 30.51 -8.65
CA ALA A 329 -19.07 29.44 -9.05
C ALA A 329 -18.64 28.10 -8.44
N GLY A 330 -19.54 27.40 -7.76
CA GLY A 330 -19.28 26.14 -7.06
C GLY A 330 -19.69 24.89 -7.84
N GLN A 331 -18.98 23.78 -7.58
CA GLN A 331 -19.29 22.44 -8.10
C GLN A 331 -20.68 21.94 -7.66
N ASN A 332 -21.18 22.40 -6.51
CA ASN A 332 -22.53 22.11 -6.00
C ASN A 332 -23.63 22.93 -6.69
N GLY A 333 -23.29 23.77 -7.67
CA GLY A 333 -24.23 24.67 -8.35
C GLY A 333 -24.43 26.02 -7.63
N ALA A 334 -23.97 26.15 -6.39
CA ALA A 334 -24.05 27.39 -5.63
C ALA A 334 -23.11 28.47 -6.22
N VAL A 335 -23.49 29.73 -6.07
CA VAL A 335 -22.62 30.87 -6.35
C VAL A 335 -22.46 31.71 -5.10
N TYR A 336 -21.22 31.95 -4.71
CA TYR A 336 -20.87 32.71 -3.52
C TYR A 336 -20.54 34.14 -3.91
N LEU A 337 -21.20 35.12 -3.26
CA LEU A 337 -21.00 36.54 -3.51
C LEU A 337 -20.37 37.19 -2.29
N TRP A 338 -19.17 37.74 -2.46
CA TRP A 338 -18.52 38.56 -1.44
C TRP A 338 -18.63 40.04 -1.80
N ARG A 339 -19.14 40.84 -0.86
CA ARG A 339 -19.13 42.31 -0.94
C ARG A 339 -18.22 42.87 0.12
N ASN A 340 -17.28 43.72 -0.27
CA ASN A 340 -16.25 44.26 0.63
C ASN A 340 -15.53 43.15 1.43
N ASN A 341 -15.23 42.03 0.76
CA ASN A 341 -14.54 40.86 1.31
C ASN A 341 -15.32 40.04 2.35
N LYS A 342 -16.62 40.29 2.52
CA LYS A 342 -17.50 39.49 3.38
C LYS A 342 -18.53 38.76 2.54
N LEU A 343 -18.80 37.49 2.85
CA LEU A 343 -19.84 36.74 2.17
C LEU A 343 -21.17 37.45 2.41
N ALA A 344 -21.78 37.94 1.34
CA ALA A 344 -23.00 38.73 1.36
C ALA A 344 -24.23 37.89 0.95
N ALA A 345 -24.05 36.92 0.06
CA ALA A 345 -25.11 36.00 -0.36
C ALA A 345 -24.53 34.69 -0.90
N THR A 346 -25.31 33.61 -0.77
CA THR A 346 -25.12 32.35 -1.49
C THR A 346 -26.34 32.15 -2.37
N LEU A 347 -26.14 32.16 -3.69
CA LEU A 347 -27.20 31.90 -4.65
C LEU A 347 -27.25 30.40 -4.88
N GLU A 348 -28.27 29.72 -4.38
CA GLU A 348 -28.47 28.28 -4.56
C GLU A 348 -29.45 28.00 -5.72
N LEU A 349 -29.61 26.73 -6.08
CA LEU A 349 -30.72 26.28 -6.93
C LEU A 349 -31.88 25.89 -6.02
N GLU A 350 -33.12 26.05 -6.48
CA GLU A 350 -34.23 25.34 -5.84
C GLU A 350 -33.96 23.83 -5.90
N ALA A 351 -34.20 23.13 -4.79
CA ALA A 351 -33.97 21.70 -4.71
C ALA A 351 -34.92 20.99 -5.68
N ALA A 352 -34.39 20.55 -6.82
CA ALA A 352 -35.12 19.65 -7.70
C ALA A 352 -35.24 18.27 -7.02
N GLU A 353 -36.37 17.58 -7.21
CA GLU A 353 -36.54 16.20 -6.72
C GLU A 353 -35.37 15.33 -7.18
N THR A 354 -34.68 14.67 -6.25
CA THR A 354 -33.61 13.73 -6.56
C THR A 354 -34.21 12.58 -7.37
N PRO A 355 -33.81 12.36 -8.64
CA PRO A 355 -34.33 11.24 -9.40
C PRO A 355 -33.92 9.93 -8.71
N LYS A 356 -34.83 8.96 -8.65
CA LYS A 356 -34.51 7.59 -8.21
C LYS A 356 -33.53 6.96 -9.19
N VAL A 357 -32.25 7.04 -8.86
CA VAL A 357 -31.16 6.47 -9.65
C VAL A 357 -31.00 4.98 -9.40
N SER A 358 -30.77 4.22 -10.47
CA SER A 358 -30.62 2.76 -10.42
C SER A 358 -29.18 2.30 -10.17
N ARG A 359 -28.18 3.14 -10.48
CA ARG A 359 -26.74 2.81 -10.40
C ARG A 359 -25.99 3.84 -9.56
N GLY A 360 -25.30 3.36 -8.52
CA GLY A 360 -24.39 4.17 -7.71
C GLY A 360 -22.92 3.95 -8.07
N PHE A 361 -22.08 4.95 -7.89
CA PHE A 361 -20.64 4.83 -8.14
C PHE A 361 -20.02 3.72 -7.28
N VAL A 362 -20.32 3.71 -5.98
CA VAL A 362 -19.71 2.78 -5.01
C VAL A 362 -20.04 1.32 -5.34
N ARG A 363 -21.31 0.96 -5.48
CA ARG A 363 -21.72 -0.43 -5.72
C ARG A 363 -21.57 -0.91 -7.16
N ASP A 364 -21.78 -0.04 -8.16
CA ASP A 364 -21.91 -0.49 -9.55
C ASP A 364 -20.71 -0.13 -10.44
N VAL A 365 -20.05 1.02 -10.22
CA VAL A 365 -18.95 1.51 -11.07
C VAL A 365 -17.58 1.11 -10.52
N LEU A 366 -17.36 1.32 -9.22
CA LEU A 366 -16.09 1.06 -8.55
C LEU A 366 -15.58 -0.38 -8.74
N PRO A 367 -16.43 -1.43 -8.68
CA PRO A 367 -15.98 -2.80 -8.92
C PRO A 367 -15.54 -3.03 -10.36
N ILE A 368 -16.18 -2.36 -11.33
CA ILE A 368 -15.80 -2.43 -12.75
C ILE A 368 -14.42 -1.81 -12.94
N LEU A 369 -14.19 -0.61 -12.40
CA LEU A 369 -12.89 0.05 -12.49
C LEU A 369 -11.79 -0.77 -11.81
N SER A 370 -12.11 -1.40 -10.68
CA SER A 370 -11.20 -2.29 -9.95
C SER A 370 -10.87 -3.56 -10.75
N LYS A 371 -11.88 -4.25 -11.28
CA LYS A 371 -11.69 -5.46 -12.09
C LYS A 371 -10.94 -5.18 -13.39
N ALA A 372 -11.17 -4.00 -13.98
CA ALA A 372 -10.45 -3.54 -15.17
C ALA A 372 -9.00 -3.09 -14.88
N GLY A 373 -8.62 -2.96 -13.60
CA GLY A 373 -7.29 -2.51 -13.18
C GLY A 373 -7.03 -1.00 -13.36
N CYS A 374 -8.08 -0.18 -13.53
CA CYS A 374 -7.94 1.27 -13.72
C CYS A 374 -7.34 1.96 -12.48
N ASN A 375 -7.70 1.47 -11.29
CA ASN A 375 -7.21 1.93 -9.98
C ASN A 375 -6.03 1.10 -9.44
N ALA A 376 -5.33 0.36 -10.31
CA ALA A 376 -4.12 -0.36 -9.94
C ALA A 376 -2.91 0.59 -9.93
N GLY A 377 -1.89 0.26 -9.12
CA GLY A 377 -0.65 1.06 -9.03
C GLY A 377 0.16 1.14 -10.33
N SER A 378 -0.15 0.30 -11.32
CA SER A 378 0.42 0.38 -12.68
C SER A 378 -0.30 1.38 -13.60
N CYS A 379 -1.47 1.90 -13.20
CA CYS A 379 -2.34 2.76 -14.01
C CYS A 379 -2.62 4.10 -13.28
N HIS A 380 -3.89 4.47 -13.05
CA HIS A 380 -4.24 5.78 -12.47
C HIS A 380 -4.02 5.88 -10.96
N ALA A 381 -3.66 4.78 -10.27
CA ALA A 381 -3.37 4.81 -8.84
C ALA A 381 -1.87 4.94 -8.51
N LYS A 382 -1.07 5.45 -9.45
CA LYS A 382 0.27 5.94 -9.17
C LYS A 382 0.22 7.15 -8.22
N PRO A 383 1.28 7.45 -7.46
CA PRO A 383 1.32 8.59 -6.54
C PRO A 383 0.88 9.92 -7.18
N ASP A 384 1.29 10.17 -8.43
CA ASP A 384 0.96 11.38 -9.19
C ASP A 384 -0.20 11.18 -10.19
N GLY A 385 -0.85 10.00 -10.17
CA GLY A 385 -1.78 9.58 -11.22
C GLY A 385 -1.09 9.32 -12.55
N GLN A 386 -1.85 9.37 -13.65
CA GLN A 386 -1.34 9.29 -15.01
C GLN A 386 -2.07 10.35 -15.87
N SER A 387 -1.31 11.23 -16.52
CA SER A 387 -1.84 12.31 -17.39
C SER A 387 -2.92 13.15 -16.72
N GLY A 388 -2.66 13.57 -15.47
CA GLY A 388 -3.60 14.37 -14.67
C GLY A 388 -4.84 13.62 -14.19
N PHE A 389 -4.97 12.30 -14.42
CA PHE A 389 -6.06 11.49 -13.86
C PHE A 389 -5.54 10.56 -12.76
N LYS A 390 -6.08 10.75 -11.54
CA LYS A 390 -5.66 10.04 -10.34
C LYS A 390 -6.81 9.29 -9.70
N LEU A 391 -6.60 8.02 -9.39
CA LEU A 391 -7.51 7.19 -8.61
C LEU A 391 -6.79 6.68 -7.37
N SER A 392 -7.53 6.34 -6.33
CA SER A 392 -7.00 5.74 -5.11
C SER A 392 -6.71 4.26 -5.32
N VAL A 393 -5.58 3.79 -4.76
CA VAL A 393 -5.14 2.39 -4.89
C VAL A 393 -6.17 1.47 -4.24
N PHE A 394 -6.64 0.45 -4.96
CA PHE A 394 -7.71 -0.47 -4.49
C PHE A 394 -9.00 0.25 -4.06
N SER A 395 -9.21 1.48 -4.54
CA SER A 395 -10.36 2.32 -4.22
C SER A 395 -10.59 2.55 -2.72
N TYR A 396 -9.52 2.83 -1.98
CA TYR A 396 -9.62 3.16 -0.54
C TYR A 396 -10.32 4.51 -0.29
N ASP A 397 -10.32 5.43 -1.25
CA ASP A 397 -11.08 6.70 -1.20
C ASP A 397 -12.09 6.76 -2.37
N PRO A 398 -13.22 6.04 -2.30
CA PRO A 398 -14.24 6.07 -3.34
C PRO A 398 -14.77 7.48 -3.64
N ARG A 399 -14.82 8.36 -2.62
CA ARG A 399 -15.32 9.72 -2.81
C ARG A 399 -14.30 10.58 -3.54
N GLY A 400 -13.01 10.39 -3.29
CA GLY A 400 -11.91 10.89 -4.12
C GLY A 400 -12.06 10.41 -5.56
N ASP A 401 -12.07 9.10 -5.80
CA ASP A 401 -12.17 8.49 -7.13
C ASP A 401 -13.35 9.05 -7.93
N TRP A 402 -14.51 9.14 -7.28
CA TRP A 402 -15.72 9.70 -7.87
C TRP A 402 -15.52 11.15 -8.32
N ARG A 403 -14.97 12.01 -7.44
CA ARG A 403 -14.70 13.42 -7.75
C ARG A 403 -13.72 13.60 -8.90
N GLU A 404 -12.69 12.75 -8.96
CA GLU A 404 -11.68 12.76 -10.03
C GLU A 404 -12.27 12.40 -11.40
N ILE A 405 -13.31 11.56 -11.41
CA ILE A 405 -14.02 11.18 -12.63
C ILE A 405 -15.05 12.25 -13.03
N THR A 406 -15.82 12.78 -12.08
CA THR A 406 -17.01 13.59 -12.38
C THR A 406 -16.76 15.08 -12.43
N GLY A 407 -15.81 15.60 -11.65
CA GLY A 407 -15.63 17.05 -11.48
C GLY A 407 -14.25 17.58 -11.84
N ASP A 408 -13.19 16.78 -11.63
CA ASP A 408 -11.82 17.20 -11.92
C ASP A 408 -11.62 17.57 -13.41
N ALA A 409 -10.73 18.53 -13.67
CA ALA A 409 -10.51 19.13 -14.99
C ALA A 409 -11.81 19.57 -15.69
N ARG A 410 -12.67 20.30 -14.96
CA ARG A 410 -13.98 20.81 -15.41
C ARG A 410 -14.91 19.72 -15.97
N GLY A 411 -14.83 18.50 -15.41
CA GLY A 411 -15.67 17.37 -15.81
C GLY A 411 -15.39 16.82 -17.21
N ARG A 412 -14.19 17.03 -17.78
CA ARG A 412 -13.85 16.59 -19.16
C ARG A 412 -13.96 15.09 -19.40
N ARG A 413 -13.90 14.27 -18.33
CA ARG A 413 -13.86 12.80 -18.42
C ARG A 413 -15.22 12.16 -18.71
N VAL A 414 -16.30 12.89 -18.44
CA VAL A 414 -17.69 12.44 -18.54
C VAL A 414 -18.51 13.37 -19.44
N PHE A 415 -19.41 12.78 -20.20
CA PHE A 415 -20.33 13.50 -21.08
C PHE A 415 -21.76 12.96 -20.90
N PRO A 416 -22.53 13.48 -19.92
CA PRO A 416 -23.84 12.96 -19.57
C PRO A 416 -24.86 12.98 -20.72
N ALA A 417 -24.85 14.04 -21.54
CA ALA A 417 -25.77 14.16 -22.68
C ALA A 417 -25.43 13.19 -23.83
N LEU A 418 -24.21 12.62 -23.85
CA LEU A 418 -23.79 11.60 -24.82
C LEU A 418 -22.76 10.66 -24.19
N PRO A 419 -23.20 9.73 -23.31
CA PRO A 419 -22.28 8.95 -22.46
C PRO A 419 -21.19 8.19 -23.22
N SER A 420 -21.48 7.70 -24.43
CA SER A 420 -20.53 6.98 -25.29
C SER A 420 -19.34 7.83 -25.75
N GLU A 421 -19.49 9.15 -25.74
CA GLU A 421 -18.44 10.11 -26.11
C GLU A 421 -17.56 10.51 -24.90
N SER A 422 -17.86 10.01 -23.71
CA SER A 422 -17.06 10.25 -22.51
C SER A 422 -15.64 9.70 -22.68
N LEU A 423 -14.61 10.50 -22.35
CA LEU A 423 -13.21 10.07 -22.42
C LEU A 423 -12.94 8.83 -21.57
N LEU A 424 -13.60 8.71 -20.40
CA LEU A 424 -13.53 7.52 -19.54
C LEU A 424 -13.86 6.23 -20.31
N ILE A 425 -14.92 6.27 -21.13
CA ILE A 425 -15.37 5.13 -21.94
C ILE A 425 -14.43 4.92 -23.12
N LYS A 426 -14.17 5.97 -23.91
CA LYS A 426 -13.37 5.87 -25.13
C LYS A 426 -11.95 5.36 -24.88
N LYS A 427 -11.29 5.81 -23.82
CA LYS A 427 -9.95 5.36 -23.45
C LYS A 427 -9.99 3.92 -22.91
N ALA A 428 -10.96 3.59 -22.06
CA ALA A 428 -11.09 2.23 -21.52
C ALA A 428 -11.42 1.19 -22.60
N ALA A 429 -12.24 1.55 -23.58
CA ALA A 429 -12.62 0.73 -24.73
C ALA A 429 -11.54 0.66 -25.83
N LEU A 430 -10.50 1.50 -25.74
CA LEU A 430 -9.47 1.72 -26.77
C LEU A 430 -10.03 2.30 -28.09
N ALA A 431 -11.16 3.02 -28.02
CA ALA A 431 -11.66 3.84 -29.13
C ALA A 431 -10.82 5.12 -29.34
N LEU A 432 -10.09 5.55 -28.30
CA LEU A 432 -9.01 6.52 -28.38
C LEU A 432 -7.70 5.87 -27.92
N PRO A 433 -6.52 6.31 -28.44
CA PRO A 433 -5.23 5.82 -27.98
C PRO A 433 -5.11 5.94 -26.46
N HIS A 434 -4.78 4.83 -25.80
CA HIS A 434 -4.62 4.76 -24.35
C HIS A 434 -3.39 3.89 -24.05
N GLU A 435 -2.41 4.44 -23.34
CA GLU A 435 -1.18 3.73 -22.99
C GLU A 435 -1.45 2.47 -22.16
N GLY A 436 -2.50 2.50 -21.34
CA GLY A 436 -2.95 1.34 -20.58
C GLY A 436 -3.58 0.23 -21.43
N GLY A 437 -3.76 0.43 -22.74
CA GLY A 437 -4.45 -0.52 -23.62
C GLY A 437 -5.95 -0.60 -23.36
N GLN A 438 -6.61 -1.61 -23.95
CA GLN A 438 -8.03 -1.87 -23.72
C GLN A 438 -8.22 -2.45 -22.31
N ARG A 439 -9.06 -1.78 -21.52
CA ARG A 439 -9.41 -2.17 -20.14
C ARG A 439 -10.85 -2.68 -20.02
N ILE A 440 -11.73 -2.20 -20.89
CA ILE A 440 -13.14 -2.59 -20.94
C ILE A 440 -13.45 -3.01 -22.38
N LYS A 441 -14.08 -4.17 -22.54
CA LYS A 441 -14.48 -4.66 -23.86
C LYS A 441 -15.72 -3.87 -24.35
N PRO A 442 -15.72 -3.35 -25.59
CA PRO A 442 -16.92 -2.76 -26.20
C PRO A 442 -18.10 -3.75 -26.23
N GLY A 443 -19.30 -3.27 -25.94
CA GLY A 443 -20.54 -4.04 -25.82
C GLY A 443 -20.68 -4.89 -24.55
N SER A 444 -19.71 -4.82 -23.62
CA SER A 444 -19.75 -5.61 -22.39
C SER A 444 -20.82 -5.15 -21.40
N ALA A 445 -21.17 -6.00 -20.43
CA ALA A 445 -22.02 -5.59 -19.31
C ALA A 445 -21.40 -4.42 -18.52
N SER A 446 -20.08 -4.42 -18.37
CA SER A 446 -19.34 -3.36 -17.69
C SER A 446 -19.48 -2.00 -18.39
N GLU A 447 -19.31 -1.96 -19.72
CA GLU A 447 -19.49 -0.73 -20.48
C GLU A 447 -20.93 -0.19 -20.35
N ARG A 448 -21.93 -1.07 -20.46
CA ARG A 448 -23.35 -0.67 -20.31
C ARG A 448 -23.63 -0.03 -18.95
N VAL A 449 -23.12 -0.58 -17.85
CA VAL A 449 -23.29 0.01 -16.52
C VAL A 449 -22.64 1.39 -16.43
N LEU A 450 -21.45 1.58 -17.02
CA LEU A 450 -20.80 2.90 -17.02
C LEU A 450 -21.59 3.92 -17.83
N LEU A 451 -22.11 3.53 -19.01
CA LEU A 451 -22.95 4.39 -19.85
C LEU A 451 -24.25 4.77 -19.13
N GLU A 452 -24.93 3.81 -18.50
CA GLU A 452 -26.13 4.03 -17.68
C GLU A 452 -25.83 5.00 -16.52
N TRP A 453 -24.75 4.79 -15.78
CA TRP A 453 -24.36 5.64 -14.66
C TRP A 453 -24.04 7.07 -15.10
N ILE A 454 -23.32 7.25 -16.21
CA ILE A 454 -23.01 8.57 -16.77
C ILE A 454 -24.31 9.28 -17.20
N GLY A 455 -25.18 8.59 -17.95
CA GLY A 455 -26.47 9.12 -18.40
C GLY A 455 -27.47 9.40 -17.28
N GLN A 456 -27.25 8.85 -16.08
CA GLN A 456 -28.08 9.05 -14.89
C GLN A 456 -27.56 10.17 -13.96
N GLY A 457 -26.51 10.90 -14.35
CA GLY A 457 -25.99 12.02 -13.56
C GLY A 457 -24.85 11.65 -12.63
N MET A 458 -24.27 10.46 -12.82
CA MET A 458 -23.04 10.02 -12.16
C MET A 458 -23.15 10.03 -10.64
N VAL A 459 -24.25 9.53 -10.09
CA VAL A 459 -24.51 9.60 -8.65
C VAL A 459 -23.48 8.82 -7.85
N PHE A 460 -22.98 9.41 -6.75
CA PHE A 460 -21.99 8.79 -5.88
C PHE A 460 -22.57 7.55 -5.17
N LYS A 461 -23.71 7.73 -4.52
CA LYS A 461 -24.45 6.68 -3.80
C LYS A 461 -25.95 6.97 -3.90
N GLY A 462 -26.77 5.97 -4.18
CA GLY A 462 -28.24 6.12 -4.11
C GLY A 462 -28.71 6.37 -2.67
N GLU A 463 -29.82 7.09 -2.49
CA GLU A 463 -30.37 7.47 -1.16
C GLU A 463 -30.55 6.26 -0.22
N ASP A 464 -30.97 5.10 -0.74
CA ASP A 464 -31.18 3.86 0.01
C ASP A 464 -30.19 2.74 -0.37
N GLU A 465 -29.02 3.06 -0.92
CA GLU A 465 -28.09 2.02 -1.38
C GLU A 465 -27.48 1.25 -0.19
N PRO A 466 -27.71 -0.08 -0.10
CA PRO A 466 -27.27 -0.86 1.05
C PRO A 466 -25.75 -1.03 0.99
N ALA A 467 -25.08 -0.84 2.13
CA ALA A 467 -23.64 -1.06 2.27
C ALA A 467 -23.29 -2.54 2.08
N LEU A 468 -22.13 -2.83 1.48
CA LEU A 468 -21.59 -4.18 1.39
C LEU A 468 -21.27 -4.71 2.79
N ALA A 469 -21.94 -5.79 3.20
CA ALA A 469 -21.76 -6.42 4.50
C ALA A 469 -20.66 -7.50 4.47
N GLY A 470 -20.43 -8.14 3.33
CA GLY A 470 -19.36 -9.12 3.15
C GLY A 470 -19.47 -9.89 1.84
N ILE A 471 -18.50 -10.77 1.59
CA ILE A 471 -18.50 -11.65 0.43
C ILE A 471 -18.28 -13.11 0.83
N SER A 472 -18.70 -14.03 -0.02
CA SER A 472 -18.53 -15.47 0.13
C SER A 472 -18.17 -16.11 -1.20
N VAL A 473 -17.56 -17.30 -1.14
CA VAL A 473 -17.21 -18.09 -2.33
C VAL A 473 -17.69 -19.52 -2.16
N ALA A 474 -18.23 -20.10 -3.23
CA ALA A 474 -18.72 -21.47 -3.26
C ALA A 474 -18.08 -22.26 -4.41
N PRO A 475 -17.58 -23.49 -4.17
CA PRO A 475 -17.39 -24.11 -2.86
C PRO A 475 -16.28 -23.43 -2.04
N ALA A 476 -16.52 -23.18 -0.75
CA ALA A 476 -15.52 -22.61 0.17
C ALA A 476 -14.41 -23.60 0.54
N THR A 477 -14.71 -24.89 0.48
CA THR A 477 -13.76 -25.99 0.71
C THR A 477 -14.06 -27.11 -0.29
N GLY A 478 -13.03 -27.70 -0.88
CA GLY A 478 -13.21 -28.88 -1.73
C GLY A 478 -11.97 -29.77 -1.79
N SER A 479 -12.20 -31.07 -1.96
CA SER A 479 -11.16 -32.06 -2.24
C SER A 479 -11.24 -32.47 -3.71
N TYR A 480 -10.10 -32.46 -4.40
CA TYR A 480 -10.03 -32.59 -5.85
C TYR A 480 -8.92 -33.54 -6.28
N ARG A 481 -9.10 -34.17 -7.44
CA ARG A 481 -8.06 -34.99 -8.09
C ARG A 481 -7.06 -34.10 -8.81
N LYS A 482 -5.85 -34.60 -9.02
CA LYS A 482 -4.81 -33.93 -9.81
C LYS A 482 -5.32 -33.62 -11.21
N GLY A 483 -5.04 -32.42 -11.72
CA GLY A 483 -5.51 -31.96 -13.03
C GLY A 483 -7.00 -31.62 -13.13
N GLN A 484 -7.80 -31.80 -12.06
CA GLN A 484 -9.22 -31.48 -12.08
C GLN A 484 -9.44 -29.96 -12.17
N ALA A 485 -10.42 -29.52 -12.96
CA ALA A 485 -10.87 -28.13 -13.02
C ALA A 485 -12.22 -27.91 -12.32
N ARG A 486 -12.41 -26.75 -11.70
CA ARG A 486 -13.65 -26.38 -11.01
C ARG A 486 -13.89 -24.86 -11.06
N ALA A 487 -15.12 -24.45 -11.36
CA ALA A 487 -15.50 -23.03 -11.28
C ALA A 487 -15.90 -22.66 -9.83
N LEU A 488 -15.45 -21.49 -9.38
CA LEU A 488 -15.88 -20.84 -8.15
C LEU A 488 -16.98 -19.82 -8.45
N LYS A 489 -17.94 -19.70 -7.53
CA LYS A 489 -18.97 -18.66 -7.55
C LYS A 489 -18.74 -17.70 -6.38
N ALA A 490 -18.56 -16.42 -6.67
CA ALA A 490 -18.43 -15.37 -5.66
C ALA A 490 -19.77 -14.65 -5.46
N THR A 491 -20.16 -14.41 -4.21
CA THR A 491 -21.44 -13.77 -3.87
C THR A 491 -21.23 -12.69 -2.82
N ALA A 492 -21.69 -11.48 -3.11
CA ALA A 492 -21.75 -10.36 -2.17
C ALA A 492 -23.06 -10.39 -1.38
N ARG A 493 -22.99 -10.01 -0.10
CA ARG A 493 -24.14 -9.79 0.79
C ARG A 493 -24.14 -8.34 1.24
N PHE A 494 -25.30 -7.70 1.20
CA PHE A 494 -25.46 -6.30 1.61
C PHE A 494 -26.19 -6.18 2.96
N SER A 495 -26.16 -4.97 3.53
CA SER A 495 -26.72 -4.64 4.85
C SER A 495 -28.24 -4.79 4.94
N ASP A 496 -28.95 -4.77 3.82
CA ASP A 496 -30.38 -5.07 3.72
C ASP A 496 -30.67 -6.59 3.60
N GLY A 497 -29.64 -7.43 3.63
CA GLY A 497 -29.73 -8.88 3.47
C GLY A 497 -29.75 -9.36 2.02
N SER A 498 -29.80 -8.45 1.02
CA SER A 498 -29.77 -8.81 -0.40
C SER A 498 -28.43 -9.44 -0.79
N GLN A 499 -28.44 -10.26 -1.85
CA GLN A 499 -27.26 -10.94 -2.37
C GLN A 499 -27.11 -10.73 -3.86
N ARG A 500 -25.85 -10.66 -4.33
CA ARG A 500 -25.52 -10.47 -5.75
C ARG A 500 -24.39 -11.42 -6.17
N ASP A 501 -24.54 -12.05 -7.32
CA ASP A 501 -23.44 -12.74 -7.97
C ASP A 501 -22.41 -11.70 -8.46
N ILE A 502 -21.20 -11.81 -7.94
CA ILE A 502 -20.09 -10.91 -8.23
C ILE A 502 -18.95 -11.62 -8.93
N THR A 503 -19.13 -12.87 -9.38
CA THR A 503 -18.06 -13.70 -9.95
C THR A 503 -17.33 -12.99 -11.09
N ALA A 504 -18.04 -12.33 -12.00
CA ALA A 504 -17.45 -11.59 -13.12
C ALA A 504 -16.73 -10.29 -12.70
N LEU A 505 -17.00 -9.77 -11.50
CA LEU A 505 -16.44 -8.52 -10.96
C LEU A 505 -15.43 -8.76 -9.83
N ALA A 506 -15.33 -10.00 -9.35
CA ALA A 506 -14.38 -10.39 -8.34
C ALA A 506 -13.00 -10.66 -8.97
N ASP A 507 -11.97 -10.39 -8.19
CA ASP A 507 -10.60 -10.73 -8.54
C ASP A 507 -10.20 -12.03 -7.83
N PHE A 508 -9.54 -12.94 -8.55
CA PHE A 508 -9.19 -14.28 -8.07
C PHE A 508 -7.67 -14.45 -8.10
N VAL A 509 -7.09 -14.86 -6.97
CA VAL A 509 -5.64 -15.05 -6.84
C VAL A 509 -5.36 -16.39 -6.19
N SER A 510 -4.43 -17.16 -6.75
CA SER A 510 -3.89 -18.34 -6.08
C SER A 510 -2.67 -18.00 -5.25
N ASN A 511 -2.59 -18.53 -4.04
CA ASN A 511 -1.42 -18.39 -3.17
C ASN A 511 -0.38 -19.52 -3.34
N ASP A 512 -0.75 -20.64 -3.97
CA ASP A 512 0.15 -21.76 -4.23
C ASP A 512 -0.17 -22.35 -5.60
N GLY A 513 0.49 -21.81 -6.63
CA GLY A 513 0.27 -22.19 -8.03
C GLY A 513 0.65 -23.64 -8.36
N GLU A 514 1.48 -24.29 -7.52
CA GLU A 514 1.84 -25.71 -7.70
C GLU A 514 0.68 -26.63 -7.29
N ILE A 515 -0.14 -26.21 -6.33
CA ILE A 515 -1.34 -26.96 -5.89
C ILE A 515 -2.54 -26.61 -6.76
N ALA A 516 -2.79 -25.32 -7.01
CA ALA A 516 -3.94 -24.87 -7.79
C ALA A 516 -3.69 -23.51 -8.44
N THR A 517 -4.08 -23.35 -9.69
CA THR A 517 -4.15 -22.03 -10.36
C THR A 517 -5.59 -21.60 -10.53
N VAL A 518 -5.84 -20.31 -10.75
CA VAL A 518 -7.18 -19.76 -11.02
C VAL A 518 -7.08 -18.72 -12.12
N ASP A 519 -8.06 -18.69 -13.02
CA ASP A 519 -8.16 -17.64 -14.06
C ASP A 519 -9.10 -16.49 -13.65
N ASP A 520 -9.17 -15.45 -14.48
CA ASP A 520 -9.96 -14.25 -14.22
C ASP A 520 -11.48 -14.49 -14.12
N SER A 521 -11.96 -15.66 -14.55
CA SER A 521 -13.36 -16.08 -14.46
C SER A 521 -13.69 -16.86 -13.18
N GLY A 522 -12.67 -17.12 -12.35
CA GLY A 522 -12.80 -17.95 -11.15
C GLY A 522 -12.72 -19.45 -11.43
N LYS A 523 -12.20 -19.87 -12.58
CA LYS A 523 -11.99 -21.30 -12.89
C LYS A 523 -10.65 -21.74 -12.32
N VAL A 524 -10.72 -22.64 -11.34
CA VAL A 524 -9.57 -23.26 -10.67
C VAL A 524 -9.12 -24.49 -11.45
N THR A 525 -7.81 -24.67 -11.60
CA THR A 525 -7.18 -25.87 -12.15
C THR A 525 -6.19 -26.44 -11.14
N VAL A 526 -6.40 -27.69 -10.72
CA VAL A 526 -5.56 -28.35 -9.71
C VAL A 526 -4.29 -28.90 -10.34
N GLY A 527 -3.15 -28.67 -9.67
CA GLY A 527 -1.83 -29.14 -10.07
C GLY A 527 -1.60 -30.63 -9.83
N GLN A 528 -0.33 -31.03 -9.75
CA GLN A 528 0.10 -32.44 -9.66
C GLN A 528 0.65 -32.83 -8.28
N VAL A 529 0.76 -31.87 -7.37
CA VAL A 529 1.33 -32.06 -6.03
C VAL A 529 0.21 -32.25 -5.00
N ASN A 530 0.40 -33.17 -4.06
CA ASN A 530 -0.53 -33.38 -2.95
C ASN A 530 -0.38 -32.24 -1.94
N GLY A 531 -1.48 -31.77 -1.35
CA GLY A 531 -1.43 -30.72 -0.33
C GLY A 531 -2.69 -29.88 -0.23
N GLU A 532 -2.58 -28.75 0.47
CA GLU A 532 -3.65 -27.77 0.59
C GLU A 532 -3.23 -26.41 0.04
N GLY A 533 -4.02 -25.89 -0.90
CA GLY A 533 -3.86 -24.61 -1.55
C GLY A 533 -5.05 -23.70 -1.25
N THR A 534 -4.88 -22.41 -1.51
CA THR A 534 -5.89 -21.39 -1.21
C THR A 534 -6.09 -20.46 -2.40
N ILE A 535 -7.34 -20.27 -2.78
CA ILE A 535 -7.75 -19.24 -3.75
C ILE A 535 -8.40 -18.10 -2.99
N LEU A 536 -7.81 -16.92 -3.10
CA LEU A 536 -8.32 -15.66 -2.58
C LEU A 536 -9.28 -15.04 -3.60
N VAL A 537 -10.42 -14.57 -3.12
CA VAL A 537 -11.43 -13.83 -3.88
C VAL A 537 -11.54 -12.43 -3.29
N ARG A 538 -11.42 -11.39 -4.11
CA ARG A 538 -11.46 -9.99 -3.69
C ARG A 538 -12.59 -9.23 -4.37
N TYR A 539 -13.30 -8.40 -3.61
CA TYR A 539 -14.33 -7.51 -4.14
C TYR A 539 -14.57 -6.35 -3.17
N MET A 540 -14.39 -5.11 -3.66
CA MET A 540 -14.61 -3.86 -2.89
C MET A 540 -13.99 -3.87 -1.49
N GLY A 541 -12.72 -4.24 -1.37
CA GLY A 541 -11.99 -4.31 -0.09
C GLY A 541 -12.34 -5.50 0.81
N GLN A 542 -13.33 -6.32 0.42
CA GLN A 542 -13.65 -7.56 1.12
C GLN A 542 -12.91 -8.76 0.50
N VAL A 543 -12.64 -9.75 1.34
CA VAL A 543 -11.94 -10.99 0.95
C VAL A 543 -12.76 -12.22 1.33
N ALA A 544 -12.81 -13.20 0.43
CA ALA A 544 -13.32 -14.55 0.68
C ALA A 544 -12.31 -15.58 0.18
N ILE A 545 -12.43 -16.82 0.67
CA ILE A 545 -11.38 -17.82 0.50
C ILE A 545 -12.00 -19.17 0.14
N ALA A 546 -11.47 -19.79 -0.91
CA ALA A 546 -11.73 -21.18 -1.24
C ALA A 546 -10.49 -22.04 -0.94
N ARG A 547 -10.64 -23.05 -0.07
CA ARG A 547 -9.59 -24.02 0.26
C ARG A 547 -9.66 -25.22 -0.69
N ILE A 548 -8.51 -25.54 -1.26
CA ILE A 548 -8.34 -26.62 -2.22
C ILE A 548 -7.49 -27.70 -1.57
N THR A 549 -8.03 -28.90 -1.38
CA THR A 549 -7.28 -30.06 -0.85
C THR A 549 -7.04 -31.08 -1.96
N VAL A 550 -5.80 -31.49 -2.15
CA VAL A 550 -5.36 -32.49 -3.12
C VAL A 550 -4.79 -33.69 -2.34
N PRO A 551 -5.59 -34.75 -2.09
CA PRO A 551 -5.13 -35.93 -1.37
C PRO A 551 -4.21 -36.79 -2.24
N ALA A 552 -3.43 -37.67 -1.61
CA ALA A 552 -2.73 -38.73 -2.33
C ALA A 552 -3.72 -39.68 -3.03
N GLU A 553 -3.33 -40.18 -4.21
CA GLU A 553 -4.18 -41.09 -5.00
C GLU A 553 -4.16 -42.52 -4.43
N GLU A 554 -3.02 -42.95 -3.88
CA GLU A 554 -2.89 -44.22 -3.18
C GLU A 554 -3.22 -44.08 -1.69
N LYS A 555 -4.22 -44.83 -1.22
CA LYS A 555 -4.66 -44.79 0.17
C LYS A 555 -3.90 -45.81 1.03
N ILE A 556 -3.20 -45.30 2.05
CA ILE A 556 -2.70 -46.13 3.15
C ILE A 556 -3.89 -46.64 3.97
N SER A 557 -3.84 -47.89 4.43
CA SER A 557 -4.96 -48.48 5.19
C SER A 557 -5.16 -47.79 6.55
N GLU A 558 -6.43 -47.58 6.92
CA GLU A 558 -6.83 -46.95 8.19
C GLU A 558 -6.23 -47.67 9.42
N ALA A 559 -6.08 -48.99 9.34
CA ALA A 559 -5.44 -49.79 10.38
C ALA A 559 -3.99 -49.36 10.68
N LYS A 560 -3.23 -48.92 9.67
CA LYS A 560 -1.86 -48.42 9.87
C LYS A 560 -1.82 -47.10 10.63
N TYR A 561 -2.78 -46.19 10.39
CA TYR A 561 -2.87 -44.94 11.14
C TYR A 561 -3.32 -45.17 12.59
N LYS A 562 -4.30 -46.06 12.80
CA LYS A 562 -4.77 -46.43 14.15
C LYS A 562 -3.69 -47.10 15.01
N ALA A 563 -2.70 -47.74 14.40
CA ALA A 563 -1.56 -48.33 15.09
C ALA A 563 -0.49 -47.31 15.53
N LEU A 564 -0.57 -46.04 15.08
CA LEU A 564 0.34 -45.00 15.53
C LEU A 564 0.03 -44.65 16.99
N SER A 565 0.99 -44.92 17.87
CA SER A 565 0.92 -44.48 19.26
C SER A 565 0.83 -42.96 19.38
N VAL A 566 0.28 -42.48 20.49
CA VAL A 566 0.02 -41.06 20.77
C VAL A 566 0.59 -40.73 22.15
N ASN A 567 1.37 -39.65 22.27
CA ASN A 567 1.83 -39.16 23.58
C ASN A 567 0.94 -38.04 24.12
N ASN A 568 0.39 -37.20 23.24
CA ASN A 568 -0.56 -36.13 23.60
C ASN A 568 -1.39 -35.68 22.38
N PHE A 569 -2.26 -34.70 22.59
CA PHE A 569 -3.17 -34.17 21.57
C PHE A 569 -2.49 -33.66 20.28
N ILE A 570 -1.20 -33.31 20.32
CA ILE A 570 -0.45 -32.87 19.12
C ILE A 570 -0.35 -34.03 18.14
N ASP A 571 -0.06 -35.24 18.64
CA ASP A 571 0.10 -36.43 17.81
C ASP A 571 -1.25 -36.83 17.19
N GLU A 572 -2.34 -36.76 17.94
CA GLU A 572 -3.69 -37.07 17.45
C GLU A 572 -4.07 -36.20 16.24
N LEU A 573 -3.90 -34.88 16.37
CA LEU A 573 -4.25 -33.91 15.33
C LEU A 573 -3.28 -33.95 14.14
N ALA A 574 -2.01 -34.31 14.38
CA ALA A 574 -1.06 -34.54 13.29
C ALA A 574 -1.40 -35.81 12.50
N HIS A 575 -1.74 -36.91 13.19
CA HIS A 575 -2.11 -38.16 12.52
C HIS A 575 -3.40 -38.02 11.69
N GLN A 576 -4.40 -37.29 12.19
CA GLN A 576 -5.61 -36.96 11.42
C GLN A 576 -5.28 -36.18 10.13
N GLN A 577 -4.34 -35.22 10.22
CA GLN A 577 -3.87 -34.48 9.05
C GLN A 577 -3.13 -35.39 8.06
N PHE A 578 -2.29 -36.29 8.56
CA PHE A 578 -1.55 -37.25 7.75
C PHE A 578 -2.48 -38.20 6.99
N GLU A 579 -3.48 -38.74 7.68
CA GLU A 579 -4.52 -39.57 7.06
C GLU A 579 -5.29 -38.81 5.97
N ARG A 580 -5.66 -37.56 6.24
CA ARG A 580 -6.37 -36.71 5.27
C ARG A 580 -5.57 -36.44 4.00
N LEU A 581 -4.25 -36.31 4.12
CA LEU A 581 -3.35 -36.02 2.98
C LEU A 581 -2.73 -37.27 2.35
N GLY A 582 -2.87 -38.44 2.98
CA GLY A 582 -2.20 -39.68 2.56
C GLY A 582 -0.69 -39.68 2.85
N LEU A 583 -0.25 -38.99 3.91
CA LEU A 583 1.14 -39.01 4.37
C LEU A 583 1.30 -40.07 5.46
N PHE A 584 2.45 -40.74 5.54
CA PHE A 584 2.81 -41.60 6.68
C PHE A 584 4.00 -40.99 7.43
N PRO A 585 3.98 -40.90 8.77
CA PRO A 585 5.10 -40.31 9.50
C PRO A 585 6.36 -41.17 9.37
N SER A 586 7.53 -40.52 9.40
CA SER A 586 8.82 -41.21 9.48
C SER A 586 8.94 -42.01 10.78
N VAL A 587 9.94 -42.89 10.84
CA VAL A 587 10.27 -43.61 12.09
C VAL A 587 10.69 -42.63 13.19
N LEU A 588 10.68 -43.09 14.45
CA LEU A 588 11.24 -42.30 15.55
C LEU A 588 12.73 -42.10 15.36
N ALA A 589 13.19 -40.93 15.77
CA ALA A 589 14.59 -40.59 15.80
C ALA A 589 15.34 -41.43 16.83
N THR A 590 16.62 -41.71 16.59
CA THR A 590 17.46 -42.39 17.58
C THR A 590 17.66 -41.51 18.82
N ASP A 591 18.09 -42.11 19.93
CA ASP A 591 18.35 -41.35 21.17
C ASP A 591 19.42 -40.29 21.00
N ALA A 592 20.45 -40.56 20.19
CA ALA A 592 21.46 -39.56 19.89
C ALA A 592 20.89 -38.39 19.08
N GLU A 593 20.04 -38.70 18.08
CA GLU A 593 19.39 -37.66 17.27
C GLU A 593 18.46 -36.78 18.12
N PHE A 594 17.70 -37.42 19.01
CA PHE A 594 16.81 -36.72 19.94
C PHE A 594 17.60 -35.84 20.92
N LEU A 595 18.65 -36.37 21.55
CA LEU A 595 19.48 -35.63 22.50
C LEU A 595 20.09 -34.37 21.87
N ARG A 596 20.73 -34.51 20.70
CA ARG A 596 21.35 -33.40 19.98
C ARG A 596 20.32 -32.31 19.66
N ARG A 597 19.25 -32.69 18.96
CA ARG A 597 18.21 -31.76 18.50
C ARG A 597 17.48 -31.09 19.67
N ALA A 598 17.10 -31.85 20.69
CA ALA A 598 16.42 -31.31 21.88
C ALA A 598 17.29 -30.28 22.61
N SER A 599 18.59 -30.52 22.72
CA SER A 599 19.51 -29.60 23.40
C SER A 599 19.72 -28.32 22.58
N LEU A 600 19.90 -28.45 21.27
CA LEU A 600 20.06 -27.30 20.37
C LEU A 600 18.79 -26.44 20.28
N ASP A 601 17.61 -27.06 20.23
CA ASP A 601 16.34 -26.34 20.12
C ASP A 601 15.90 -25.67 21.42
N ALA A 602 16.08 -26.35 22.56
CA ALA A 602 15.61 -25.85 23.85
C ALA A 602 16.54 -24.78 24.43
N ILE A 603 17.86 -24.98 24.29
CA ILE A 603 18.87 -24.20 25.01
C ILE A 603 20.07 -23.76 24.14
N GLY A 604 20.06 -24.05 22.83
CA GLY A 604 21.06 -23.51 21.90
C GLY A 604 22.49 -24.00 22.12
N ARG A 605 22.71 -25.13 22.79
CA ARG A 605 24.06 -25.70 23.02
C ARG A 605 24.13 -27.18 22.66
N LEU A 606 25.35 -27.64 22.37
CA LEU A 606 25.64 -29.06 22.28
C LEU A 606 25.70 -29.69 23.69
N PRO A 607 25.25 -30.94 23.84
CA PRO A 607 25.58 -31.76 25.00
C PRO A 607 27.09 -31.95 25.11
N THR A 608 27.64 -31.93 26.33
CA THR A 608 29.04 -32.34 26.53
C THR A 608 29.20 -33.85 26.28
N PRO A 609 30.42 -34.35 26.00
CA PRO A 609 30.65 -35.79 25.84
C PRO A 609 30.19 -36.63 27.04
N GLU A 610 30.32 -36.11 28.26
CA GLU A 610 29.87 -36.76 29.50
C GLU A 610 28.35 -36.82 29.57
N GLU A 611 27.67 -35.72 29.25
CA GLU A 611 26.20 -35.69 29.19
C GLU A 611 25.66 -36.65 28.11
N ALA A 612 26.32 -36.69 26.95
CA ALA A 612 25.96 -37.58 25.86
C ALA A 612 26.14 -39.06 26.25
N ASN A 613 27.29 -39.43 26.81
CA ASN A 613 27.51 -40.80 27.28
C ASN A 613 26.49 -41.21 28.34
N LYS A 614 26.27 -40.36 29.35
CA LYS A 614 25.30 -40.65 30.42
C LYS A 614 23.89 -40.89 29.87
N PHE A 615 23.45 -40.12 28.88
CA PHE A 615 22.15 -40.29 28.26
C PHE A 615 22.04 -41.52 27.35
N LEU A 616 23.10 -41.81 26.59
CA LEU A 616 23.13 -42.97 25.69
C LEU A 616 23.23 -44.30 26.45
N GLU A 617 23.82 -44.31 27.63
CA GLU A 617 23.93 -45.49 28.50
C GLU A 617 22.71 -45.71 29.39
N ASP A 618 21.89 -44.67 29.60
CA ASP A 618 20.64 -44.76 30.33
C ASP A 618 19.63 -45.64 29.58
N LYS A 619 19.16 -46.69 30.26
CA LYS A 619 18.18 -47.66 29.75
C LYS A 619 16.74 -47.38 30.22
N ALA A 620 16.53 -46.33 31.03
CA ALA A 620 15.21 -46.00 31.52
C ALA A 620 14.27 -45.58 30.38
N ALA A 621 13.04 -46.10 30.38
CA ALA A 621 12.05 -45.82 29.35
C ALA A 621 11.62 -44.34 29.32
N ASP A 622 11.75 -43.61 30.43
CA ASP A 622 11.39 -42.20 30.58
C ASP A 622 12.58 -41.23 30.38
N LYS A 623 13.76 -41.71 30.00
CA LYS A 623 14.98 -40.88 29.90
C LYS A 623 14.81 -39.62 29.03
N ARG A 624 14.05 -39.70 27.94
CA ARG A 624 13.73 -38.54 27.08
C ARG A 624 12.91 -37.49 27.83
N ALA A 625 11.93 -37.91 28.63
CA ALA A 625 11.14 -37.01 29.46
C ALA A 625 11.99 -36.35 30.54
N ARG A 626 12.89 -37.11 31.20
CA ARG A 626 13.85 -36.55 32.18
C ARG A 626 14.81 -35.55 31.55
N LEU A 627 15.29 -35.82 30.34
CA LEU A 627 16.11 -34.88 29.57
C LEU A 627 15.37 -33.57 29.32
N ILE A 628 14.10 -33.63 28.88
CA ILE A 628 13.29 -32.43 28.64
C ILE A 628 13.18 -31.57 29.90
N GLU A 629 12.87 -32.16 31.07
CA GLU A 629 12.79 -31.39 32.32
C GLU A 629 14.12 -30.74 32.68
N ARG A 630 15.24 -31.45 32.50
CA ARG A 630 16.58 -30.93 32.74
C ARG A 630 16.90 -29.73 31.83
N LEU A 631 16.58 -29.81 30.55
CA LEU A 631 16.84 -28.73 29.59
C LEU A 631 16.02 -27.47 29.89
N LEU A 632 14.77 -27.60 30.36
CA LEU A 632 13.90 -26.45 30.63
C LEU A 632 14.29 -25.64 31.87
N VAL A 633 15.12 -26.20 32.75
CA VAL A 633 15.68 -25.51 33.92
C VAL A 633 17.17 -25.20 33.76
N ASP A 634 17.79 -25.57 32.64
CA ASP A 634 19.18 -25.23 32.32
C ASP A 634 19.31 -23.70 32.16
N PRO A 635 20.31 -23.04 32.77
CA PRO A 635 20.51 -21.60 32.65
C PRO A 635 20.59 -21.09 31.20
N ALA A 636 21.13 -21.90 30.28
CA ALA A 636 21.27 -21.54 28.87
C ALA A 636 19.91 -21.36 28.16
N TYR A 637 18.81 -21.88 28.73
CA TYR A 637 17.46 -21.63 28.24
C TYR A 637 17.18 -20.12 28.13
N ALA A 638 17.50 -19.37 29.18
CA ALA A 638 17.15 -17.96 29.26
C ALA A 638 17.85 -17.16 28.16
N ASP A 639 19.14 -17.42 27.94
CA ASP A 639 19.94 -16.75 26.92
C ASP A 639 19.47 -17.11 25.50
N HIS A 640 19.13 -18.38 25.27
CA HIS A 640 18.64 -18.83 23.97
C HIS A 640 17.32 -18.15 23.57
N TRP A 641 16.35 -18.10 24.48
CA TRP A 641 15.03 -17.52 24.19
C TRP A 641 15.02 -15.99 24.23
N ALA A 642 15.83 -15.37 25.11
CA ALA A 642 16.02 -13.93 25.10
C ALA A 642 16.63 -13.44 23.80
N ASN A 643 17.61 -14.17 23.24
CA ASN A 643 18.25 -13.81 21.98
C ASN A 643 17.25 -13.84 20.79
N LYS A 644 16.37 -14.85 20.73
CA LYS A 644 15.28 -14.91 19.72
C LYS A 644 14.30 -13.75 19.86
N TRP A 645 13.95 -13.37 21.08
CA TRP A 645 13.04 -12.24 21.32
C TRP A 645 13.71 -10.89 21.06
N ALA A 646 15.00 -10.78 21.34
CA ALA A 646 15.78 -9.60 21.01
C ALA A 646 15.75 -9.27 19.52
N ASP A 647 15.75 -10.26 18.61
CA ASP A 647 15.62 -10.00 17.17
C ASP A 647 14.31 -9.29 16.78
N LEU A 648 13.28 -9.39 17.63
CA LEU A 648 11.96 -8.82 17.40
C LEU A 648 11.82 -7.41 18.00
N VAL A 649 12.49 -7.13 19.13
CA VAL A 649 12.25 -5.91 19.92
C VAL A 649 13.50 -5.09 20.27
N ARG A 650 14.71 -5.64 20.09
CA ARG A 650 15.96 -4.96 20.42
C ARG A 650 16.27 -3.92 19.34
N PRO A 651 16.38 -2.62 19.70
CA PRO A 651 16.61 -1.58 18.71
C PRO A 651 18.09 -1.39 18.39
N ASN A 652 18.36 -0.56 17.37
CA ASN A 652 19.72 -0.13 17.07
C ASN A 652 20.31 0.69 18.24
N PRO A 653 21.47 0.31 18.82
CA PRO A 653 22.16 1.09 19.85
C PRO A 653 22.53 2.53 19.45
N ASP A 654 22.69 2.87 18.17
CA ASP A 654 22.95 4.26 17.75
C ASP A 654 21.73 5.16 17.93
N ARG A 655 20.54 4.59 17.70
CA ARG A 655 19.26 5.28 17.83
C ARG A 655 18.79 5.31 19.28
N ALA A 656 18.82 4.17 19.96
CA ALA A 656 18.28 4.02 21.31
C ALA A 656 19.30 4.28 22.45
N GLY A 657 20.59 4.21 22.16
CA GLY A 657 21.67 4.32 23.14
C GLY A 657 22.14 2.97 23.70
N LEU A 658 23.46 2.80 23.81
CA LEU A 658 24.11 1.56 24.28
C LEU A 658 23.55 1.08 25.63
N LYS A 659 23.44 1.98 26.62
CA LYS A 659 22.93 1.63 27.95
C LYS A 659 21.47 1.17 27.91
N SER A 660 20.62 1.87 27.16
CA SER A 660 19.20 1.49 26.99
C SER A 660 19.08 0.09 26.37
N VAL A 661 19.84 -0.19 25.31
CA VAL A 661 19.84 -1.50 24.64
C VAL A 661 20.30 -2.60 25.58
N TYR A 662 21.37 -2.36 26.36
CA TYR A 662 21.84 -3.30 27.36
C TYR A 662 20.79 -3.59 28.44
N ILE A 663 20.11 -2.56 28.97
CA ILE A 663 19.07 -2.72 29.99
C ILE A 663 17.87 -3.51 29.45
N LEU A 664 17.46 -3.30 28.20
CA LEU A 664 16.43 -4.12 27.55
C LEU A 664 16.89 -5.58 27.41
N ASP A 665 18.13 -5.82 26.99
CA ASP A 665 18.68 -7.17 26.86
C ASP A 665 18.69 -7.92 28.20
N GLN A 666 19.15 -7.27 29.27
CA GLN A 666 19.15 -7.88 30.61
C GLN A 666 17.73 -8.20 31.08
N TRP A 667 16.78 -7.29 30.87
CA TRP A 667 15.38 -7.54 31.19
C TRP A 667 14.79 -8.75 30.43
N LEU A 668 15.12 -8.89 29.14
CA LEU A 668 14.68 -10.07 28.36
C LEU A 668 15.24 -11.37 28.96
N ARG A 669 16.54 -11.39 29.29
CA ARG A 669 17.19 -12.57 29.89
C ARG A 669 16.60 -12.92 31.24
N GLU A 670 16.35 -11.93 32.09
CA GLU A 670 15.68 -12.10 33.39
C GLU A 670 14.26 -12.64 33.21
N ALA A 671 13.47 -12.09 32.29
CA ALA A 671 12.11 -12.55 32.03
C ALA A 671 12.04 -14.04 31.65
N PHE A 672 12.94 -14.54 30.80
CA PHE A 672 12.99 -15.97 30.45
C PHE A 672 13.59 -16.84 31.56
N ARG A 673 14.54 -16.31 32.35
CA ARG A 673 15.10 -16.99 33.51
C ARG A 673 14.02 -17.26 34.57
N ASP A 674 13.21 -16.25 34.85
CA ASP A 674 12.14 -16.28 35.85
C ASP A 674 10.86 -16.97 35.33
N ASN A 675 10.85 -17.40 34.06
CA ASN A 675 9.69 -17.97 33.38
C ASN A 675 8.46 -17.03 33.43
N LEU A 676 8.66 -15.74 33.17
CA LEU A 676 7.60 -14.75 33.13
C LEU A 676 6.52 -15.18 32.12
N PRO A 677 5.26 -15.37 32.55
CA PRO A 677 4.17 -15.73 31.64
C PRO A 677 4.02 -14.72 30.48
N MET A 678 3.71 -15.22 29.28
CA MET A 678 3.77 -14.38 28.07
C MET A 678 2.71 -13.26 28.03
N ASP A 679 1.59 -13.42 28.72
CA ASP A 679 0.60 -12.35 28.93
C ASP A 679 1.18 -11.18 29.75
N ARG A 680 1.92 -11.50 30.83
CA ARG A 680 2.62 -10.49 31.65
C ARG A 680 3.80 -9.88 30.92
N PHE A 681 4.53 -10.68 30.13
CA PHE A 681 5.58 -10.18 29.24
C PHE A 681 5.01 -9.17 28.24
N ALA A 682 3.89 -9.50 27.58
CA ALA A 682 3.22 -8.61 26.65
C ALA A 682 2.74 -7.32 27.33
N ARG A 683 2.18 -7.41 28.54
CA ARG A 683 1.80 -6.23 29.34
C ARG A 683 2.96 -5.30 29.61
N ALA A 684 4.08 -5.85 30.09
CA ALA A 684 5.29 -5.08 30.39
C ALA A 684 5.81 -4.33 29.15
N MET A 685 5.65 -4.92 27.97
CA MET A 685 6.09 -4.35 26.68
C MET A 685 5.11 -3.33 26.08
N VAL A 686 3.82 -3.64 26.03
CA VAL A 686 2.79 -2.82 25.34
C VAL A 686 2.24 -1.70 26.22
N ALA A 687 2.27 -1.85 27.54
CA ALA A 687 1.87 -0.81 28.49
C ALA A 687 3.10 -0.20 29.20
N ALA A 688 4.29 -0.28 28.60
CA ALA A 688 5.52 0.14 29.26
C ALA A 688 5.45 1.62 29.70
N SER A 689 5.77 1.86 30.96
CA SER A 689 5.86 3.19 31.57
C SER A 689 7.08 3.21 32.48
N GLY A 690 7.95 4.20 32.33
CA GLY A 690 9.17 4.31 33.12
C GLY A 690 10.39 4.81 32.35
N SER A 691 11.54 4.68 33.00
CA SER A 691 12.83 5.18 32.52
C SER A 691 13.53 4.18 31.61
N THR A 692 14.06 4.64 30.47
CA THR A 692 14.84 3.81 29.54
C THR A 692 16.16 3.29 30.11
N HIS A 693 16.61 3.80 31.25
CA HIS A 693 17.81 3.35 31.95
C HIS A 693 17.51 2.52 33.21
N ARG A 694 16.24 2.27 33.53
CA ARG A 694 15.82 1.45 34.68
C ARG A 694 14.82 0.35 34.31
N PHE A 695 14.07 0.52 33.23
CA PHE A 695 13.03 -0.41 32.80
C PHE A 695 13.19 -0.67 31.30
N GLY A 696 13.71 -1.86 30.97
CA GLY A 696 14.02 -2.29 29.60
C GLY A 696 12.89 -2.11 28.59
N PRO A 697 11.65 -2.53 28.88
CA PRO A 697 10.53 -2.40 27.94
C PRO A 697 10.26 -0.98 27.45
N ALA A 698 10.54 0.06 28.26
CA ALA A 698 10.37 1.45 27.85
C ALA A 698 11.28 1.85 26.67
N VAL A 699 12.34 1.08 26.41
CA VAL A 699 13.30 1.32 25.32
C VAL A 699 12.65 1.13 23.93
N VAL A 700 11.60 0.30 23.82
CA VAL A 700 10.84 0.16 22.56
C VAL A 700 10.20 1.49 22.14
N TYR A 701 9.73 2.30 23.09
CA TYR A 701 9.11 3.61 22.83
C TYR A 701 10.13 4.70 22.54
N ARG A 702 11.37 4.54 23.03
CA ARG A 702 12.49 5.40 22.64
C ARG A 702 12.84 5.21 21.18
N ASP A 703 12.75 3.97 20.72
CA ASP A 703 13.03 3.55 19.35
C ASP A 703 11.88 3.89 18.39
N LYS A 704 10.65 3.45 18.71
CA LYS A 704 9.42 3.63 17.93
C LYS A 704 8.64 4.80 18.52
N ARG A 705 8.83 5.99 17.94
CA ARG A 705 8.40 7.26 18.53
C ARG A 705 7.04 7.71 18.05
N THR A 706 6.47 7.15 17.00
CA THR A 706 5.15 7.55 16.51
C THR A 706 4.10 6.48 16.79
N PRO A 707 2.81 6.86 16.98
CA PRO A 707 1.75 5.89 17.17
C PRO A 707 1.68 4.82 16.06
N PRO A 708 1.81 5.18 14.75
CA PRO A 708 1.88 4.18 13.68
C PRO A 708 3.05 3.19 13.77
N GLU A 709 4.22 3.61 14.25
CA GLU A 709 5.38 2.71 14.40
C GLU A 709 5.16 1.68 15.53
N LEU A 710 4.54 2.12 16.63
CA LEU A 710 4.16 1.23 17.74
C LEU A 710 3.05 0.26 17.32
N ALA A 711 2.06 0.77 16.58
CA ALA A 711 0.98 -0.03 16.03
C ALA A 711 1.50 -1.15 15.11
N LYS A 712 2.45 -0.83 14.23
CA LYS A 712 3.16 -1.81 13.38
C LYS A 712 3.79 -2.92 14.21
N ILE A 713 4.71 -2.58 15.11
CA ILE A 713 5.50 -3.60 15.82
C ILE A 713 4.61 -4.45 16.73
N PHE A 714 3.66 -3.86 17.45
CA PHE A 714 2.83 -4.61 18.40
C PHE A 714 1.76 -5.47 17.72
N SER A 715 1.17 -5.02 16.61
CA SER A 715 0.27 -5.89 15.83
C SER A 715 1.02 -7.08 15.24
N GLN A 716 2.21 -6.87 14.67
CA GLN A 716 2.98 -7.95 14.07
C GLN A 716 3.54 -8.92 15.12
N VAL A 717 4.20 -8.42 16.17
CA VAL A 717 4.88 -9.25 17.16
C VAL A 717 3.90 -10.01 18.04
N PHE A 718 2.84 -9.36 18.52
CA PHE A 718 1.95 -9.95 19.51
C PHE A 718 0.62 -10.46 18.96
N LEU A 719 0.13 -9.93 17.84
CA LEU A 719 -1.09 -10.43 17.18
C LEU A 719 -0.80 -11.34 15.98
N GLY A 720 0.45 -11.42 15.53
CA GLY A 720 0.80 -12.12 14.28
C GLY A 720 0.08 -11.55 13.06
N THR A 721 -0.29 -10.26 13.11
CA THR A 721 -1.09 -9.58 12.07
C THR A 721 -0.31 -8.39 11.53
N ARG A 722 -0.05 -8.38 10.21
CA ARG A 722 0.75 -7.35 9.53
C ARG A 722 -0.12 -6.16 9.11
N LEU A 723 -0.59 -5.38 10.10
CA LEU A 723 -1.46 -4.22 9.81
C LEU A 723 -0.75 -3.09 9.05
N GLU A 724 0.58 -3.07 8.99
CA GLU A 724 1.35 -1.98 8.38
C GLU A 724 0.98 -1.69 6.92
N CYS A 725 0.65 -2.70 6.11
CA CYS A 725 0.25 -2.46 4.73
C CYS A 725 -1.05 -1.65 4.65
N ALA A 726 -1.86 -1.62 5.73
CA ALA A 726 -3.04 -0.77 5.84
C ALA A 726 -2.73 0.69 6.27
N ARG A 727 -1.46 1.05 6.52
CA ARG A 727 -1.08 2.39 7.01
C ARG A 727 -1.36 3.53 6.03
N CYS A 728 -1.28 3.24 4.74
CA CYS A 728 -1.37 4.24 3.66
C CYS A 728 -2.62 4.07 2.78
N HIS A 729 -3.14 2.85 2.65
CA HIS A 729 -4.34 2.48 1.89
C HIS A 729 -4.96 1.22 2.52
N ASN A 730 -6.10 0.72 2.05
CA ASN A 730 -6.65 -0.55 2.54
C ASN A 730 -5.73 -1.74 2.19
N HIS A 731 -5.59 -2.72 3.07
CA HIS A 731 -4.71 -3.85 2.85
C HIS A 731 -5.07 -4.62 1.55
N PRO A 732 -4.09 -4.95 0.67
CA PRO A 732 -4.37 -5.52 -0.65
C PRO A 732 -5.00 -6.92 -0.62
N ASN A 733 -4.66 -7.70 0.41
CA ASN A 733 -4.96 -9.14 0.50
C ASN A 733 -5.72 -9.52 1.79
N GLU A 734 -6.24 -8.52 2.51
CA GLU A 734 -6.96 -8.71 3.78
C GLU A 734 -8.06 -7.66 3.93
N LYS A 735 -8.92 -7.87 4.93
CA LYS A 735 -10.04 -7.00 5.26
C LYS A 735 -9.65 -5.69 5.98
N TRP A 736 -8.38 -5.53 6.35
CA TRP A 736 -7.95 -4.38 7.16
C TRP A 736 -7.96 -3.09 6.35
N THR A 737 -8.66 -2.09 6.87
CA THR A 737 -8.76 -0.78 6.25
C THR A 737 -7.72 0.20 6.80
N LEU A 738 -7.53 1.30 6.08
CA LEU A 738 -6.75 2.44 6.56
C LEU A 738 -7.27 2.94 7.93
N THR A 739 -8.58 2.98 8.08
CA THR A 739 -9.23 3.35 9.34
C THR A 739 -8.90 2.37 10.47
N ASP A 740 -8.91 1.06 10.21
CA ASP A 740 -8.58 0.05 11.24
C ASP A 740 -7.14 0.19 11.74
N PHE A 741 -6.18 0.43 10.83
CA PHE A 741 -4.78 0.65 11.22
C PHE A 741 -4.61 1.88 12.12
N HIS A 742 -5.23 3.01 11.74
CA HIS A 742 -5.10 4.26 12.51
C HIS A 742 -5.92 4.22 13.80
N ALA A 743 -7.07 3.56 13.84
CA ALA A 743 -7.82 3.33 15.06
C ALA A 743 -7.06 2.39 16.03
N PHE A 744 -6.33 1.38 15.53
CA PHE A 744 -5.40 0.62 16.35
C PHE A 744 -4.21 1.48 16.82
N SER A 745 -3.71 2.37 15.96
CA SER A 745 -2.63 3.30 16.32
C SER A 745 -3.04 4.30 17.41
N ALA A 746 -4.33 4.61 17.56
CA ALA A 746 -4.83 5.52 18.59
C ALA A 746 -4.55 5.03 20.03
N PHE A 747 -4.35 3.73 20.26
CA PHE A 747 -3.86 3.22 21.55
C PHE A 747 -2.52 3.83 21.98
N PHE A 748 -1.75 4.37 21.03
CA PHE A 748 -0.43 4.96 21.26
C PHE A 748 -0.41 6.48 20.98
N GLY A 749 -1.57 7.12 20.76
CA GLY A 749 -1.68 8.50 20.30
C GLY A 749 -1.18 9.57 21.28
N GLU A 750 -1.33 9.32 22.58
CA GLU A 750 -1.09 10.31 23.64
C GLU A 750 -0.09 9.78 24.68
N ILE A 751 1.14 9.53 24.25
CA ILE A 751 2.22 9.06 25.14
C ILE A 751 3.06 10.25 25.61
N GLY A 752 3.07 10.49 26.91
CA GLY A 752 3.89 11.50 27.57
C GLY A 752 5.38 11.13 27.57
N ARG A 753 6.24 12.14 27.36
CA ARG A 753 7.70 11.97 27.25
C ARG A 753 8.43 13.07 27.98
N LYS A 754 9.48 12.72 28.73
CA LYS A 754 10.39 13.67 29.38
C LYS A 754 11.82 13.15 29.34
N GLY A 755 12.80 14.02 29.13
CA GLY A 755 14.23 13.66 29.13
C GLY A 755 15.01 14.25 27.96
N SER A 756 16.20 13.72 27.73
CA SER A 756 17.19 14.29 26.79
C SER A 756 16.88 14.08 25.31
N GLY A 757 15.88 13.26 24.96
CA GLY A 757 15.59 12.95 23.56
C GLY A 757 16.56 11.93 22.93
N VAL A 758 16.36 11.71 21.62
CA VAL A 758 17.28 11.01 20.71
C VAL A 758 18.15 12.08 20.05
N SER A 759 19.47 11.98 20.20
CA SER A 759 20.44 12.95 19.69
C SER A 759 21.48 12.24 18.81
N PRO A 760 21.31 12.20 17.49
CA PRO A 760 22.31 11.64 16.59
C PRO A 760 23.66 12.39 16.70
N PRO A 761 24.83 11.73 16.59
CA PRO A 761 25.02 10.31 16.26
C PRO A 761 25.04 9.34 17.46
N ILE A 762 25.04 9.84 18.71
CA ILE A 762 25.09 8.99 19.92
C ILE A 762 23.99 9.42 20.91
N SER A 763 22.94 8.61 21.01
CA SER A 763 21.82 8.86 21.92
C SER A 763 22.10 8.33 23.34
N GLY A 764 22.85 9.08 24.16
CA GLY A 764 23.30 8.61 25.49
C GLY A 764 22.41 8.95 26.70
N GLY A 765 21.45 9.86 26.56
CA GLY A 765 20.70 10.36 27.72
C GLY A 765 19.42 9.59 28.04
N THR A 766 18.92 9.77 29.27
CA THR A 766 17.73 9.08 29.80
C THR A 766 16.43 9.72 29.29
N GLU A 767 15.46 8.91 28.91
CA GLU A 767 14.06 9.34 28.70
C GLU A 767 13.11 8.57 29.63
N TRP A 768 11.98 9.21 29.94
CA TRP A 768 10.85 8.65 30.67
C TRP A 768 9.62 8.68 29.78
N PHE A 769 8.91 7.55 29.71
CA PHE A 769 7.64 7.40 29.03
C PHE A 769 6.54 7.17 30.04
N PHE A 770 5.38 7.80 29.84
CA PHE A 770 4.21 7.67 30.70
C PHE A 770 2.92 7.89 29.90
N HIS A 771 1.79 7.47 30.47
CA HIS A 771 0.48 7.71 29.89
C HIS A 771 0.16 9.21 29.83
N GLY A 772 -0.25 9.71 28.66
CA GLY A 772 -0.54 11.13 28.42
C GLY A 772 -2.01 11.46 28.18
N GLY A 773 -2.91 10.47 28.02
CA GLY A 773 -4.35 10.69 27.84
C GLY A 773 -5.07 9.52 27.15
N LYS A 774 -6.34 9.73 26.76
CA LYS A 774 -7.25 8.69 26.24
C LYS A 774 -6.83 8.09 24.89
N GLY A 775 -5.82 8.65 24.24
CA GLY A 775 -5.26 8.14 22.99
C GLY A 775 -6.14 8.51 21.79
N SER A 776 -5.59 9.27 20.86
CA SER A 776 -6.30 9.65 19.64
C SER A 776 -5.31 9.87 18.50
N VAL A 777 -5.72 9.62 17.26
CA VAL A 777 -4.97 10.02 16.06
C VAL A 777 -5.89 10.61 15.00
N LYS A 778 -5.32 11.37 14.08
CA LYS A 778 -6.05 11.89 12.91
C LYS A 778 -6.00 10.90 11.76
N HIS A 779 -7.15 10.59 11.18
CA HIS A 779 -7.22 9.85 9.93
C HIS A 779 -6.50 10.65 8.82
N PRO A 780 -5.51 10.08 8.12
CA PRO A 780 -4.64 10.86 7.23
C PRO A 780 -5.36 11.44 5.99
N VAL A 781 -6.47 10.82 5.59
CA VAL A 781 -7.28 11.25 4.42
C VAL A 781 -8.45 12.14 4.84
N THR A 782 -9.33 11.67 5.74
CA THR A 782 -10.55 12.41 6.12
C THR A 782 -10.32 13.49 7.17
N GLY A 783 -9.20 13.47 7.92
CA GLY A 783 -8.95 14.39 9.03
C GLY A 783 -9.79 14.12 10.29
N GLU A 784 -10.62 13.06 10.28
CA GLU A 784 -11.42 12.62 11.41
C GLU A 784 -10.52 12.23 12.59
N THR A 785 -10.94 12.53 13.82
CA THR A 785 -10.25 12.04 15.02
C THR A 785 -10.73 10.62 15.32
N LEU A 786 -9.82 9.66 15.26
CA LEU A 786 -10.11 8.26 15.55
C LEU A 786 -9.78 7.94 17.01
N ALA A 787 -10.70 7.23 17.67
CA ALA A 787 -10.53 6.68 19.00
C ALA A 787 -9.86 5.29 18.96
N PRO A 788 -9.25 4.82 20.08
CA PRO A 788 -8.63 3.50 20.15
C PRO A 788 -9.63 2.39 19.89
N LYS A 789 -9.30 1.48 18.97
CA LYS A 789 -10.14 0.33 18.64
C LYS A 789 -9.26 -0.87 18.28
N PRO A 790 -9.43 -2.05 18.92
CA PRO A 790 -8.70 -3.24 18.54
C PRO A 790 -9.18 -3.79 17.19
N PRO A 791 -8.34 -4.55 16.47
CA PRO A 791 -8.75 -5.23 15.24
C PRO A 791 -9.88 -6.23 15.52
N ASP A 792 -10.91 -6.27 14.66
CA ASP A 792 -12.07 -7.17 14.78
C ASP A 792 -12.86 -7.08 16.11
N ALA A 793 -12.68 -6.01 16.88
CA ALA A 793 -13.41 -5.81 18.13
C ALA A 793 -14.09 -4.44 18.16
N SER A 794 -15.10 -4.31 19.03
CA SER A 794 -15.67 -3.01 19.36
C SER A 794 -14.65 -2.17 20.12
N ALA A 795 -14.75 -0.84 20.00
CA ALA A 795 -13.91 0.07 20.77
C ALA A 795 -14.16 -0.13 22.28
N PRO A 796 -13.11 -0.20 23.12
CA PRO A 796 -13.26 -0.32 24.55
C PRO A 796 -13.91 0.93 25.14
N GLY A 797 -14.79 0.76 26.13
CA GLY A 797 -15.30 1.85 26.94
C GLY A 797 -14.22 2.32 27.91
N LEU A 798 -13.42 3.33 27.54
CA LEU A 798 -12.33 3.85 28.36
C LEU A 798 -12.83 4.95 29.31
N ALA A 799 -12.67 4.73 30.61
CA ALA A 799 -12.91 5.77 31.62
C ALA A 799 -11.81 6.84 31.62
N ASP A 800 -12.13 8.03 32.13
CA ASP A 800 -11.19 9.15 32.24
C ASP A 800 -9.93 8.76 33.03
N GLY A 801 -8.74 9.04 32.48
CA GLY A 801 -7.46 8.72 33.10
C GLY A 801 -6.99 7.27 32.96
N THR A 802 -7.74 6.41 32.27
CA THR A 802 -7.33 5.02 31.99
C THR A 802 -6.30 5.00 30.86
N ASP A 803 -5.21 4.25 31.04
CA ASP A 803 -4.24 4.01 29.95
C ASP A 803 -4.85 3.10 28.87
N PRO A 804 -5.07 3.58 27.63
CA PRO A 804 -5.64 2.77 26.55
C PRO A 804 -4.81 1.52 26.29
N ARG A 805 -3.50 1.57 26.54
CA ARG A 805 -2.58 0.45 26.32
C ARG A 805 -2.84 -0.72 27.28
N GLU A 806 -3.31 -0.44 28.50
CA GLU A 806 -3.70 -1.50 29.44
C GLU A 806 -4.95 -2.23 28.93
N ALA A 807 -5.97 -1.47 28.48
CA ALA A 807 -7.17 -2.05 27.88
C ALA A 807 -6.86 -2.84 26.60
N LEU A 808 -5.89 -2.37 25.80
CA LEU A 808 -5.39 -3.12 24.66
C LEU A 808 -4.81 -4.47 25.10
N VAL A 809 -3.91 -4.49 26.09
CA VAL A 809 -3.31 -5.75 26.56
C VAL A 809 -4.34 -6.66 27.19
N ASP A 810 -5.29 -6.14 27.96
CA ASP A 810 -6.39 -6.93 28.53
C ASP A 810 -7.15 -7.67 27.42
N TRP A 811 -7.46 -6.97 26.33
CA TRP A 811 -8.07 -7.58 25.14
C TRP A 811 -7.14 -8.58 24.45
N MET A 812 -5.85 -8.26 24.29
CA MET A 812 -4.87 -9.15 23.65
C MET A 812 -4.75 -10.48 24.40
N THR A 813 -4.66 -10.42 25.72
CA THR A 813 -4.43 -11.59 26.58
C THR A 813 -5.73 -12.22 27.08
N ALA A 814 -6.88 -11.82 26.55
CA ALA A 814 -8.15 -12.48 26.87
C ALA A 814 -8.15 -13.94 26.36
N PRO A 815 -8.69 -14.92 27.10
CA PRO A 815 -8.74 -16.32 26.70
C PRO A 815 -9.38 -16.58 25.33
N GLU A 816 -10.36 -15.76 24.95
CA GLU A 816 -11.13 -15.81 23.71
C GLU A 816 -10.48 -15.03 22.55
N ASN A 817 -9.39 -14.29 22.80
CA ASN A 817 -8.71 -13.53 21.76
C ASN A 817 -8.19 -14.45 20.64
N PRO A 818 -8.54 -14.21 19.37
CA PRO A 818 -8.20 -15.13 18.28
C PRO A 818 -6.76 -14.95 17.75
N PHE A 819 -6.01 -13.98 18.24
CA PHE A 819 -4.71 -13.57 17.69
C PHE A 819 -3.55 -13.94 18.62
N PHE A 820 -3.55 -13.45 19.85
CA PHE A 820 -2.37 -13.46 20.73
C PHE A 820 -1.83 -14.87 21.01
N ALA A 821 -2.69 -15.77 21.51
CA ALA A 821 -2.28 -17.13 21.82
C ALA A 821 -1.78 -17.87 20.57
N ARG A 822 -2.45 -17.71 19.42
CA ARG A 822 -2.02 -18.30 18.15
C ARG A 822 -0.64 -17.79 17.74
N ALA A 823 -0.42 -16.47 17.78
CA ALA A 823 0.86 -15.84 17.44
C ALA A 823 2.01 -16.39 18.30
N MET A 824 1.80 -16.50 19.62
CA MET A 824 2.82 -17.03 20.54
C MET A 824 3.13 -18.51 20.26
N VAL A 825 2.11 -19.37 20.16
CA VAL A 825 2.34 -20.80 19.95
C VAL A 825 2.95 -21.10 18.59
N ASN A 826 2.59 -20.36 17.55
CA ASN A 826 3.15 -20.56 16.20
C ASN A 826 4.62 -20.17 16.13
N ARG A 827 5.04 -19.14 16.88
CA ARG A 827 6.46 -18.75 16.98
C ARG A 827 7.28 -19.79 17.73
N VAL A 828 6.76 -20.33 18.84
CA VAL A 828 7.39 -21.46 19.54
C VAL A 828 7.46 -22.68 18.62
N TRP A 829 6.37 -23.01 17.93
CA TRP A 829 6.34 -24.11 16.96
C TRP A 829 7.42 -23.95 15.87
N GLY A 830 7.50 -22.76 15.26
CA GLY A 830 8.53 -22.45 14.27
C GLY A 830 9.95 -22.61 14.79
N ALA A 831 10.21 -22.30 16.07
CA ALA A 831 11.51 -22.51 16.69
C ALA A 831 11.89 -23.99 16.84
N PHE A 832 10.93 -24.91 17.00
CA PHE A 832 11.18 -26.36 17.15
C PHE A 832 11.12 -27.14 15.84
N PHE A 833 10.32 -26.69 14.87
CA PHE A 833 10.12 -27.37 13.59
C PHE A 833 10.78 -26.66 12.40
N GLY A 834 11.31 -25.45 12.58
CA GLY A 834 11.94 -24.62 11.53
C GLY A 834 10.97 -23.88 10.63
N ARG A 835 9.68 -24.08 10.84
CA ARG A 835 8.58 -23.48 10.10
C ARG A 835 7.35 -23.43 11.00
N GLY A 836 6.60 -22.35 10.99
CA GLY A 836 5.32 -22.26 11.68
C GLY A 836 4.24 -23.14 11.04
N LEU A 837 3.16 -23.39 11.79
CA LEU A 837 1.89 -23.88 11.22
C LEU A 837 1.32 -22.85 10.24
N VAL A 838 1.54 -21.56 10.51
CA VAL A 838 1.46 -20.46 9.55
C VAL A 838 2.87 -19.98 9.25
N GLU A 839 3.23 -19.82 7.97
CA GLU A 839 4.55 -19.35 7.55
C GLU A 839 4.37 -18.18 6.55
N PRO A 840 5.02 -17.01 6.75
CA PRO A 840 5.86 -16.62 7.89
C PRO A 840 5.15 -16.70 9.25
N VAL A 841 5.91 -16.89 10.33
CA VAL A 841 5.37 -17.17 11.68
C VAL A 841 4.47 -16.07 12.26
N ASP A 842 4.53 -14.87 11.69
CA ASP A 842 3.83 -13.64 12.11
C ASP A 842 2.89 -13.08 11.02
N ASP A 843 2.46 -13.92 10.08
CA ASP A 843 1.60 -13.55 8.95
C ASP A 843 0.28 -14.35 8.97
N MET A 844 -0.48 -14.22 10.08
CA MET A 844 -1.72 -14.96 10.37
C MET A 844 -2.94 -14.35 9.71
N ARG A 845 -2.85 -14.12 8.41
CA ARG A 845 -3.94 -13.59 7.62
C ARG A 845 -4.88 -14.68 7.14
N ALA A 846 -6.14 -14.32 6.88
CA ALA A 846 -7.12 -15.26 6.34
C ALA A 846 -6.58 -15.93 5.06
N SER A 847 -5.95 -15.14 4.17
CA SER A 847 -5.37 -15.60 2.91
C SER A 847 -4.12 -16.49 3.09
N ASN A 848 -3.52 -16.55 4.28
CA ASN A 848 -2.40 -17.43 4.60
C ASN A 848 -2.82 -18.42 5.70
N PRO A 849 -3.72 -19.38 5.40
CA PRO A 849 -4.26 -20.25 6.43
C PRO A 849 -3.18 -21.20 6.97
N PRO A 850 -3.30 -21.63 8.24
CA PRO A 850 -2.42 -22.63 8.81
C PRO A 850 -2.53 -23.97 8.07
N VAL A 851 -1.40 -24.66 7.91
CA VAL A 851 -1.32 -26.01 7.31
C VAL A 851 -2.08 -27.07 8.11
N ASN A 852 -2.28 -26.83 9.41
CA ASN A 852 -3.16 -27.61 10.27
C ASN A 852 -3.86 -26.69 11.28
N ALA A 853 -5.05 -26.19 10.88
CA ALA A 853 -5.83 -25.24 11.69
C ALA A 853 -6.26 -25.83 13.05
N ALA A 854 -6.68 -27.09 13.06
CA ALA A 854 -7.13 -27.76 14.28
C ALA A 854 -6.01 -27.87 15.32
N LEU A 855 -4.79 -28.18 14.86
CA LEU A 855 -3.61 -28.23 15.72
C LEU A 855 -3.22 -26.85 16.26
N LEU A 856 -3.22 -25.81 15.42
CA LEU A 856 -2.94 -24.44 15.88
C LEU A 856 -3.94 -24.00 16.95
N ASP A 857 -5.21 -24.30 16.76
CA ASP A 857 -6.28 -23.96 17.69
C ASP A 857 -6.16 -24.73 19.01
N ALA A 858 -5.84 -26.01 18.95
CA ALA A 858 -5.63 -26.82 20.13
C ALA A 858 -4.41 -26.35 20.94
N LEU A 859 -3.30 -26.01 20.26
CA LEU A 859 -2.11 -25.43 20.89
C LEU A 859 -2.42 -24.09 21.57
N ALA A 860 -3.14 -23.19 20.88
CA ALA A 860 -3.52 -21.90 21.44
C ALA A 860 -4.40 -22.06 22.70
N LYS A 861 -5.43 -22.91 22.64
CA LYS A 861 -6.28 -23.23 23.80
C LYS A 861 -5.49 -23.86 24.94
N HIS A 862 -4.56 -24.76 24.61
CA HIS A 862 -3.69 -25.38 25.61
C HIS A 862 -2.79 -24.35 26.29
N PHE A 863 -2.22 -23.42 25.52
CA PHE A 863 -1.37 -22.35 26.04
C PHE A 863 -2.11 -21.39 26.98
N VAL A 864 -3.35 -21.03 26.64
CA VAL A 864 -4.25 -20.28 27.54
C VAL A 864 -4.51 -21.06 28.83
N LYS A 865 -4.80 -22.37 28.74
CA LYS A 865 -4.99 -23.24 29.92
C LYS A 865 -3.74 -23.31 30.81
N LEU A 866 -2.56 -23.26 30.20
CA LEU A 866 -1.27 -23.19 30.90
C LEU A 866 -0.96 -21.80 31.46
N LYS A 867 -1.91 -20.84 31.40
CA LYS A 867 -1.72 -19.45 31.82
C LYS A 867 -0.51 -18.80 31.14
N TYR A 868 -0.37 -19.06 29.83
CA TYR A 868 0.67 -18.48 28.99
C TYR A 868 2.12 -18.85 29.39
N ASP A 869 2.31 -20.00 30.07
CA ASP A 869 3.63 -20.55 30.42
C ASP A 869 4.33 -21.15 29.18
N GLN A 870 5.38 -20.49 28.70
CA GLN A 870 6.14 -20.91 27.52
C GLN A 870 6.91 -22.21 27.75
N LYS A 871 7.54 -22.40 28.92
CA LYS A 871 8.28 -23.65 29.22
C LYS A 871 7.34 -24.84 29.25
N ALA A 872 6.12 -24.68 29.78
CA ALA A 872 5.11 -25.73 29.76
C ALA A 872 4.61 -26.07 28.36
N LEU A 873 4.45 -25.07 27.47
CA LEU A 873 4.15 -25.32 26.07
C LEU A 873 5.28 -26.08 25.36
N ILE A 874 6.53 -25.65 25.56
CA ILE A 874 7.71 -26.30 24.99
C ILE A 874 7.79 -27.77 25.46
N ARG A 875 7.53 -28.02 26.74
CA ARG A 875 7.47 -29.38 27.30
C ARG A 875 6.45 -30.24 26.54
N ALA A 876 5.24 -29.72 26.27
CA ALA A 876 4.22 -30.44 25.52
C ALA A 876 4.67 -30.75 24.07
N VAL A 877 5.30 -29.78 23.40
CA VAL A 877 5.84 -29.95 22.05
C VAL A 877 6.94 -31.02 22.03
N MET A 878 7.95 -30.92 22.90
CA MET A 878 9.08 -31.86 22.91
C MET A 878 8.67 -33.29 23.31
N ARG A 879 7.61 -33.44 24.13
CA ARG A 879 7.04 -34.75 24.51
C ARG A 879 6.21 -35.39 23.41
N SER A 880 5.73 -34.64 22.43
CA SER A 880 5.00 -35.21 21.29
C SER A 880 5.86 -36.23 20.55
N ARG A 881 5.23 -37.23 19.94
CA ARG A 881 5.93 -38.11 19.00
C ARG A 881 6.31 -37.39 17.72
N LEU A 882 5.48 -36.43 17.29
CA LEU A 882 5.72 -35.61 16.12
C LEU A 882 7.11 -34.93 16.15
N TYR A 883 7.49 -34.32 17.27
CA TYR A 883 8.81 -33.72 17.43
C TYR A 883 9.94 -34.76 17.42
N GLN A 884 9.64 -35.99 17.87
CA GLN A 884 10.61 -37.07 18.00
C GLN A 884 10.79 -37.90 16.72
N LEU A 885 10.15 -37.54 15.60
CA LEU A 885 10.35 -38.20 14.31
C LEU A 885 11.78 -37.99 13.79
N SER A 886 12.27 -38.96 13.01
CA SER A 886 13.54 -38.87 12.29
C SER A 886 13.43 -37.94 11.09
N SER A 887 14.57 -37.43 10.60
CA SER A 887 14.64 -36.64 9.38
C SER A 887 14.69 -37.47 8.10
N VAL A 888 14.94 -38.79 8.23
CA VAL A 888 14.93 -39.76 7.14
C VAL A 888 13.51 -39.92 6.60
N PRO A 889 13.24 -39.56 5.33
CA PRO A 889 11.91 -39.69 4.75
C PRO A 889 11.58 -41.15 4.41
N ASN A 890 10.28 -41.43 4.26
CA ASN A 890 9.76 -42.61 3.59
C ASN A 890 9.14 -42.21 2.23
N GLU A 891 8.63 -43.19 1.48
CA GLU A 891 8.07 -42.99 0.13
C GLU A 891 6.91 -41.99 0.09
N THR A 892 6.11 -41.92 1.17
CA THR A 892 4.90 -41.08 1.23
C THR A 892 5.19 -39.64 1.63
N ASN A 893 6.33 -39.37 2.29
CA ASN A 893 6.63 -38.06 2.88
C ASN A 893 7.90 -37.39 2.37
N ILE A 894 8.60 -37.97 1.39
CA ILE A 894 9.81 -37.37 0.81
C ILE A 894 9.56 -35.97 0.26
N GLY A 895 8.38 -35.73 -0.33
CA GLY A 895 7.93 -34.43 -0.83
C GLY A 895 7.26 -33.53 0.21
N ASP A 896 7.07 -33.99 1.46
CA ASP A 896 6.48 -33.16 2.50
C ASP A 896 7.49 -32.12 3.01
N THR A 897 7.12 -30.85 2.86
CA THR A 897 7.89 -29.67 3.28
C THR A 897 7.13 -28.78 4.26
N ARG A 898 5.90 -29.17 4.65
CA ARG A 898 5.03 -28.28 5.44
C ARG A 898 4.17 -28.97 6.50
N ASN A 899 3.92 -30.27 6.42
CA ASN A 899 2.98 -30.97 7.30
C ASN A 899 3.64 -31.63 8.50
N PHE A 900 4.97 -31.61 8.60
CA PHE A 900 5.74 -32.15 9.73
C PHE A 900 5.64 -33.67 9.87
N SER A 901 5.39 -34.40 8.78
CA SER A 901 5.39 -35.89 8.79
C SER A 901 6.79 -36.50 8.94
N ARG A 902 7.82 -35.66 9.03
CA ARG A 902 9.20 -35.98 9.39
C ARG A 902 9.84 -34.74 10.01
N ALA A 903 11.01 -34.93 10.63
CA ALA A 903 11.82 -33.79 11.05
C ALA A 903 12.52 -33.14 9.86
N TYR A 904 12.49 -31.81 9.79
CA TYR A 904 13.25 -31.07 8.79
C TYR A 904 14.64 -30.74 9.33
N ARG A 905 15.65 -30.97 8.49
CA ARG A 905 17.04 -30.60 8.79
C ARG A 905 17.14 -29.08 8.79
N ARG A 906 17.62 -28.50 9.88
CA ARG A 906 17.73 -27.04 10.07
C ARG A 906 19.16 -26.67 10.37
N ARG A 907 19.66 -25.67 9.67
CA ARG A 907 20.98 -25.12 9.96
C ARG A 907 20.95 -24.43 11.32
N LEU A 908 22.05 -24.53 12.05
CA LEU A 908 22.22 -23.79 13.31
C LEU A 908 22.27 -22.28 13.04
N SER A 909 21.82 -21.49 14.03
CA SER A 909 22.01 -20.03 13.98
C SER A 909 23.48 -19.69 14.16
N ALA A 910 23.88 -18.48 13.77
CA ALA A 910 25.27 -18.04 13.82
C ALA A 910 25.89 -18.20 15.21
N GLU A 911 25.16 -17.82 16.25
CA GLU A 911 25.59 -17.89 17.65
C GLU A 911 25.70 -19.33 18.13
N VAL A 912 24.66 -20.15 17.89
CA VAL A 912 24.69 -21.59 18.25
C VAL A 912 25.86 -22.29 17.56
N LEU A 913 26.10 -21.99 16.28
CA LEU A 913 27.17 -22.62 15.52
C LEU A 913 28.56 -22.19 16.01
N LEU A 914 28.79 -20.91 16.30
CA LEU A 914 30.06 -20.43 16.84
C LEU A 914 30.34 -21.00 18.24
N ASP A 915 29.30 -21.09 19.06
CA ASP A 915 29.37 -21.72 20.37
C ASP A 915 29.66 -23.23 20.24
N ALA A 916 29.03 -23.92 19.29
CA ALA A 916 29.31 -25.32 18.99
C ALA A 916 30.76 -25.53 18.51
N VAL A 917 31.29 -24.66 17.66
CA VAL A 917 32.71 -24.68 17.24
C VAL A 917 33.63 -24.53 18.45
N SER A 918 33.30 -23.61 19.35
CA SER A 918 34.09 -23.37 20.56
C SER A 918 34.04 -24.57 21.53
N ASP A 919 32.87 -25.21 21.69
CA ASP A 919 32.69 -26.41 22.53
C ASP A 919 33.47 -27.62 21.99
N VAL A 920 33.45 -27.82 20.67
CA VAL A 920 34.14 -28.93 20.00
C VAL A 920 35.65 -28.71 19.98
N THR A 921 36.11 -27.51 19.68
CA THR A 921 37.55 -27.18 19.70
C THR A 921 38.11 -27.02 21.12
N GLY A 922 37.26 -26.79 22.13
CA GLY A 922 37.68 -26.49 23.49
C GLY A 922 38.34 -25.10 23.63
N VAL A 923 38.18 -24.23 22.63
CA VAL A 923 38.79 -22.89 22.59
C VAL A 923 37.67 -21.85 22.54
N PRO A 924 37.43 -21.10 23.64
CA PRO A 924 36.36 -20.11 23.68
C PRO A 924 36.62 -18.97 22.69
N GLU A 925 35.56 -18.27 22.31
CA GLU A 925 35.67 -17.00 21.58
C GLU A 925 35.87 -15.83 22.55
N SER A 926 36.44 -14.74 22.07
CA SER A 926 36.53 -13.49 22.83
C SER A 926 35.72 -12.39 22.13
N PHE A 927 34.87 -11.71 22.89
CA PHE A 927 34.05 -10.62 22.39
C PHE A 927 34.39 -9.32 23.12
N SER A 928 34.38 -8.21 22.39
CA SER A 928 34.54 -6.89 23.00
C SER A 928 33.28 -6.51 23.77
N ALA A 929 33.43 -5.73 24.85
CA ALA A 929 32.33 -5.25 25.69
C ALA A 929 31.45 -6.38 26.29
N THR A 930 32.04 -7.55 26.55
CA THR A 930 31.48 -8.65 27.35
C THR A 930 32.50 -9.10 28.40
N TRP A 931 32.11 -9.99 29.31
CA TRP A 931 33.04 -10.60 30.26
C TRP A 931 33.92 -11.67 29.57
N PRO A 932 35.13 -11.97 30.11
CA PRO A 932 35.96 -13.06 29.62
C PRO A 932 35.23 -14.41 29.67
N GLY A 933 35.29 -15.17 28.57
CA GLY A 933 34.63 -16.47 28.47
C GLY A 933 33.14 -16.42 28.11
N ALA A 934 32.59 -15.24 27.80
CA ALA A 934 31.23 -15.11 27.30
C ALA A 934 31.02 -15.90 25.99
N ARG A 935 29.86 -16.54 25.88
CA ARG A 935 29.40 -17.26 24.71
C ARG A 935 28.85 -16.30 23.65
N ALA A 936 28.79 -16.75 22.40
CA ALA A 936 28.18 -15.97 21.33
C ALA A 936 26.69 -15.67 21.62
N MET A 937 25.96 -16.61 22.24
CA MET A 937 24.56 -16.43 22.67
C MET A 937 24.37 -15.30 23.70
N GLU A 938 25.41 -14.96 24.44
CA GLU A 938 25.40 -13.95 25.50
C GLU A 938 25.71 -12.54 24.96
N THR A 939 26.01 -12.42 23.65
CA THR A 939 26.17 -11.12 23.01
C THR A 939 24.85 -10.33 23.02
N TRP A 940 24.95 -9.05 23.40
CA TRP A 940 23.79 -8.20 23.68
C TRP A 940 23.55 -7.11 22.62
N ASN A 941 24.44 -6.97 21.62
CA ASN A 941 24.26 -6.06 20.49
C ASN A 941 25.00 -6.53 19.23
N PHE A 942 24.54 -6.05 18.06
CA PHE A 942 25.12 -6.41 16.76
C PHE A 942 26.46 -5.73 16.45
N LYS A 943 26.85 -4.69 17.20
CA LYS A 943 28.10 -3.94 16.98
C LYS A 943 29.33 -4.66 17.53
N ILE A 944 29.14 -5.69 18.34
CA ILE A 944 30.22 -6.59 18.74
C ILE A 944 30.73 -7.29 17.47
N GLY A 945 31.95 -6.94 17.07
CA GLY A 945 32.56 -7.40 15.82
C GLY A 945 32.84 -8.90 15.84
N SER A 946 32.33 -9.62 14.84
CA SER A 946 32.60 -11.04 14.64
C SER A 946 32.34 -11.43 13.18
N GLU A 947 33.42 -11.67 12.43
CA GLU A 947 33.34 -12.11 11.03
C GLU A 947 32.54 -13.41 10.88
N PHE A 948 32.63 -14.31 11.86
CA PHE A 948 31.85 -15.55 11.87
C PHE A 948 30.36 -15.26 12.00
N LEU A 949 29.95 -14.47 13.01
CA LEU A 949 28.53 -14.18 13.23
C LEU A 949 27.90 -13.48 12.02
N ASP A 950 28.66 -12.58 11.40
CA ASP A 950 28.21 -11.82 10.23
C ASP A 950 28.14 -12.71 8.97
N ALA A 951 29.13 -13.58 8.72
CA ALA A 951 29.10 -14.54 7.60
C ALA A 951 27.92 -15.53 7.71
N PHE A 952 27.55 -15.91 8.94
CA PHE A 952 26.44 -16.83 9.22
C PHE A 952 25.09 -16.15 9.40
N GLY A 953 24.99 -14.84 9.11
CA GLY A 953 23.71 -14.15 8.98
C GLY A 953 23.07 -13.77 10.31
N ARG A 954 23.87 -13.38 11.32
CA ARG A 954 23.35 -12.72 12.53
C ARG A 954 22.48 -11.51 12.13
N PRO A 955 21.30 -11.33 12.77
CA PRO A 955 20.43 -10.19 12.46
C PRO A 955 21.09 -8.82 12.65
N ASN A 956 20.90 -7.93 11.68
CA ASN A 956 21.35 -6.54 11.77
C ASN A 956 20.25 -5.68 12.42
N SER A 957 20.46 -5.23 13.66
CA SER A 957 19.47 -4.38 14.35
C SER A 957 19.41 -2.94 13.82
N SER A 958 20.18 -2.58 12.78
CA SER A 958 19.99 -1.34 12.01
C SER A 958 18.81 -1.42 11.04
N SER A 959 18.38 -2.63 10.68
CA SER A 959 17.12 -2.85 9.98
C SER A 959 15.95 -2.72 10.97
N ASP A 960 14.77 -2.35 10.47
CA ASP A 960 13.58 -2.31 11.32
C ASP A 960 13.13 -3.74 11.68
N PRO A 961 13.01 -4.09 12.98
CA PRO A 961 12.51 -5.40 13.39
C PRO A 961 11.09 -5.69 12.90
N PRO A 962 10.70 -6.98 12.77
CA PRO A 962 11.51 -8.16 13.09
C PRO A 962 12.63 -8.39 12.07
N CYS A 963 13.87 -8.50 12.55
CA CYS A 963 15.00 -8.83 11.69
C CYS A 963 15.03 -10.36 11.53
N GLU A 964 14.59 -10.86 10.38
CA GLU A 964 14.53 -12.31 10.14
C GLU A 964 15.92 -12.95 10.15
N ARG A 965 16.07 -14.03 10.92
CA ARG A 965 17.27 -14.88 10.88
C ARG A 965 17.30 -15.65 9.57
N ASN A 966 18.30 -15.39 8.74
CA ASN A 966 18.50 -16.13 7.50
C ASN A 966 19.35 -17.38 7.73
N THR A 967 18.72 -18.54 7.72
CA THR A 967 19.39 -19.84 7.83
C THR A 967 19.65 -20.51 6.47
N LYS A 968 19.42 -19.81 5.35
CA LYS A 968 19.72 -20.35 4.01
C LYS A 968 21.23 -20.45 3.81
N PRO A 969 21.70 -21.53 3.18
CA PRO A 969 23.12 -21.71 2.89
C PRO A 969 23.61 -20.69 1.86
N THR A 970 24.82 -20.18 2.03
CA THR A 970 25.49 -19.28 1.08
C THR A 970 26.91 -19.76 0.78
N ILE A 971 27.45 -19.35 -0.38
CA ILE A 971 28.84 -19.65 -0.77
C ILE A 971 29.83 -19.06 0.26
N VAL A 972 29.55 -17.85 0.75
CA VAL A 972 30.39 -17.16 1.76
C VAL A 972 30.56 -18.02 3.02
N GLN A 973 29.50 -18.69 3.47
CA GLN A 973 29.55 -19.55 4.66
C GLN A 973 30.39 -20.80 4.42
N ALA A 974 30.24 -21.44 3.25
CA ALA A 974 31.05 -22.61 2.90
C ALA A 974 32.54 -22.26 2.83
N LEU A 975 32.88 -21.14 2.17
CA LEU A 975 34.26 -20.64 2.10
C LEU A 975 34.82 -20.28 3.48
N HIS A 976 34.01 -19.69 4.35
CA HIS A 976 34.42 -19.37 5.72
C HIS A 976 34.82 -20.63 6.50
N MET A 977 34.01 -21.71 6.44
CA MET A 977 34.34 -22.96 7.14
C MET A 977 35.60 -23.65 6.58
N MET A 978 35.89 -23.47 5.29
CA MET A 978 37.01 -24.11 4.61
C MET A 978 38.34 -23.34 4.75
N HIS A 979 38.32 -22.04 5.01
CA HIS A 979 39.54 -21.21 4.95
C HIS A 979 39.71 -20.19 6.07
N ALA A 980 38.76 -20.04 7.00
CA ALA A 980 38.89 -19.02 8.04
C ALA A 980 40.11 -19.26 8.94
N GLU A 981 41.02 -18.30 8.98
CA GLU A 981 42.24 -18.35 9.78
C GLU A 981 41.94 -18.56 11.27
N LYS A 982 40.94 -17.83 11.80
CA LYS A 982 40.51 -17.97 13.20
C LYS A 982 39.98 -19.37 13.53
N LEU A 983 39.31 -20.02 12.59
CA LEU A 983 38.85 -21.40 12.78
C LEU A 983 40.05 -22.36 12.83
N HIS A 984 41.04 -22.16 11.96
CA HIS A 984 42.28 -22.94 11.97
C HIS A 984 43.07 -22.76 13.25
N GLN A 985 43.19 -21.51 13.74
CA GLN A 985 43.83 -21.20 15.02
C GLN A 985 43.12 -21.87 16.21
N LYS A 986 41.78 -21.96 16.21
CA LYS A 986 41.03 -22.69 17.25
C LYS A 986 41.34 -24.19 17.25
N ILE A 987 41.48 -24.79 16.07
CA ILE A 987 41.75 -26.23 15.93
C ILE A 987 43.18 -26.58 16.34
N THR A 988 44.17 -25.76 15.96
CA THR A 988 45.60 -25.98 16.24
C THR A 988 46.08 -25.38 17.57
N HIS A 989 45.17 -24.77 18.34
CA HIS A 989 45.49 -24.08 19.59
C HIS A 989 46.19 -24.99 20.60
N THR A 990 47.22 -24.47 21.27
CA THR A 990 48.06 -25.24 22.23
C THR A 990 47.31 -25.70 23.49
N LYS A 991 46.16 -25.10 23.78
CA LYS A 991 45.24 -25.52 24.86
C LYS A 991 43.91 -26.10 24.35
N GLY A 992 43.80 -26.32 23.04
CA GLY A 992 42.58 -26.85 22.42
C GLY A 992 42.40 -28.36 22.63
N ARG A 993 41.19 -28.85 22.36
CA ARG A 993 40.81 -30.26 22.49
C ARG A 993 41.69 -31.17 21.63
N ALA A 994 41.98 -30.79 20.38
CA ALA A 994 42.83 -31.59 19.50
C ALA A 994 44.22 -31.82 20.11
N ARG A 995 44.82 -30.75 20.65
CA ARG A 995 46.12 -30.83 21.34
C ARG A 995 46.06 -31.72 22.58
N GLY A 996 45.07 -31.52 23.44
CA GLY A 996 44.90 -32.34 24.66
C GLY A 996 44.66 -33.83 24.37
N LEU A 997 43.92 -34.16 23.30
CA LEU A 997 43.70 -35.54 22.88
C LEU A 997 44.94 -36.18 22.24
N ALA A 998 45.69 -35.41 21.44
CA ALA A 998 46.89 -35.89 20.79
C ALA A 998 48.02 -36.20 21.78
N ASP A 999 48.25 -35.31 22.75
CA ASP A 999 49.29 -35.43 23.79
C ASP A 999 48.93 -36.44 24.89
N GLY A 1000 47.64 -36.78 25.01
CA GLY A 1000 47.14 -37.75 25.98
C GLY A 1000 47.35 -39.22 25.59
N ASP A 1001 46.95 -40.10 26.49
CA ASP A 1001 47.09 -41.56 26.44
C ASP A 1001 45.93 -42.30 25.73
N LYS A 1002 44.88 -41.58 25.31
CA LYS A 1002 43.73 -42.17 24.58
C LYS A 1002 44.16 -42.83 23.26
N THR A 1003 43.72 -44.06 22.99
CA THR A 1003 43.91 -44.69 21.67
C THR A 1003 43.23 -43.89 20.55
N ALA A 1004 43.62 -44.11 19.29
CA ALA A 1004 42.96 -43.47 18.15
C ALA A 1004 41.44 -43.69 18.18
N SER A 1005 40.98 -44.91 18.45
CA SER A 1005 39.54 -45.23 18.57
C SER A 1005 38.83 -44.43 19.68
N GLN A 1006 39.49 -44.23 20.83
CA GLN A 1006 38.96 -43.41 21.92
C GLN A 1006 38.92 -41.92 21.56
N ILE A 1007 39.91 -41.41 20.82
CA ILE A 1007 39.90 -40.04 20.27
C ILE A 1007 38.73 -39.86 19.31
N VAL A 1008 38.53 -40.78 18.36
CA VAL A 1008 37.40 -40.72 17.42
C VAL A 1008 36.09 -40.68 18.21
N ASN A 1009 35.92 -41.56 19.19
CA ASN A 1009 34.71 -41.60 20.00
C ASN A 1009 34.45 -40.29 20.75
N GLU A 1010 35.48 -39.71 21.36
CA GLU A 1010 35.39 -38.42 22.07
C GLU A 1010 34.94 -37.28 21.15
N ILE A 1011 35.55 -37.16 19.97
CA ILE A 1011 35.22 -36.09 19.01
C ILE A 1011 33.81 -36.27 18.45
N TYR A 1012 33.38 -37.50 18.14
CA TYR A 1012 32.02 -37.79 17.70
C TYR A 1012 30.97 -37.43 18.78
N LEU A 1013 31.25 -37.73 20.05
CA LEU A 1013 30.36 -37.35 21.15
C LEU A 1013 30.31 -35.83 21.33
N ALA A 1014 31.44 -35.13 21.24
CA ALA A 1014 31.49 -33.67 21.33
C ALA A 1014 30.77 -32.99 20.17
N ALA A 1015 31.00 -33.46 18.94
CA ALA A 1015 30.52 -32.79 17.72
C ALA A 1015 29.13 -33.21 17.29
N PHE A 1016 28.73 -34.48 17.50
CA PHE A 1016 27.47 -35.07 17.02
C PHE A 1016 26.60 -35.66 18.14
N SER A 1017 27.10 -35.76 19.37
CA SER A 1017 26.38 -36.38 20.50
C SER A 1017 26.04 -37.86 20.29
N ARG A 1018 26.77 -38.54 19.40
CA ARG A 1018 26.64 -39.97 19.11
C ARG A 1018 28.00 -40.66 19.11
N ARG A 1019 27.99 -41.99 19.13
CA ARG A 1019 29.20 -42.80 18.87
C ARG A 1019 29.39 -42.96 17.35
N PRO A 1020 30.64 -43.06 16.86
CA PRO A 1020 30.87 -43.37 15.45
C PRO A 1020 30.36 -44.79 15.16
N THR A 1021 29.80 -44.97 13.97
CA THR A 1021 29.51 -46.31 13.43
C THR A 1021 30.81 -47.08 13.23
N ASP A 1022 30.73 -48.41 13.12
CA ASP A 1022 31.93 -49.24 12.94
C ASP A 1022 32.70 -48.87 11.67
N LYS A 1023 31.99 -48.58 10.57
CA LYS A 1023 32.59 -48.11 9.32
C LYS A 1023 33.30 -46.77 9.46
N GLU A 1024 32.68 -45.81 10.16
CA GLU A 1024 33.30 -44.50 10.44
C GLU A 1024 34.55 -44.66 11.31
N ARG A 1025 34.45 -45.47 12.38
CA ARG A 1025 35.55 -45.74 13.31
C ARG A 1025 36.74 -46.38 12.60
N GLU A 1026 36.53 -47.44 11.84
CA GLU A 1026 37.59 -48.14 11.10
C GLU A 1026 38.28 -47.21 10.10
N ARG A 1027 37.50 -46.41 9.36
CA ARG A 1027 38.05 -45.47 8.37
C ARG A 1027 38.94 -44.42 9.03
N VAL A 1028 38.49 -43.83 10.14
CA VAL A 1028 39.26 -42.79 10.84
C VAL A 1028 40.47 -43.38 11.57
N VAL A 1029 40.35 -44.56 12.19
CA VAL A 1029 41.52 -45.22 12.82
C VAL A 1029 42.60 -45.56 11.79
N LYS A 1030 42.24 -46.02 10.59
CA LYS A 1030 43.19 -46.20 9.48
C LYS A 1030 43.83 -44.89 9.04
N PHE A 1031 43.05 -43.79 9.00
CA PHE A 1031 43.58 -42.45 8.72
C PHE A 1031 44.63 -42.02 9.74
N PHE A 1032 44.39 -42.23 11.05
CA PHE A 1032 45.37 -41.94 12.10
C PHE A 1032 46.65 -42.76 11.96
N ALA A 1033 46.55 -44.04 11.60
CA ALA A 1033 47.70 -44.93 11.45
C ALA A 1033 48.60 -44.57 10.26
N ASN A 1034 48.01 -44.03 9.19
CA ASN A 1034 48.70 -43.74 7.93
C ASN A 1034 48.98 -42.25 7.71
N HIS A 1035 48.76 -41.39 8.72
CA HIS A 1035 48.91 -39.95 8.55
C HIS A 1035 50.39 -39.55 8.45
N PRO A 1036 50.81 -38.82 7.39
CA PRO A 1036 52.23 -38.52 7.15
C PRO A 1036 52.84 -37.62 8.23
N ASP A 1037 52.04 -36.70 8.78
CA ASP A 1037 52.51 -35.69 9.75
C ASP A 1037 52.28 -36.09 11.22
N GLY A 1038 52.02 -37.38 11.46
CA GLY A 1038 51.88 -37.95 12.79
C GLY A 1038 50.56 -37.64 13.50
N ARG A 1039 50.44 -38.15 14.73
CA ARG A 1039 49.20 -38.22 15.51
C ARG A 1039 48.56 -36.86 15.82
N ARG A 1040 49.38 -35.84 16.05
CA ARG A 1040 48.88 -34.49 16.38
C ARG A 1040 48.13 -33.89 15.20
N VAL A 1041 48.79 -33.82 14.04
CA VAL A 1041 48.19 -33.26 12.82
C VAL A 1041 46.99 -34.10 12.39
N ALA A 1042 47.07 -35.43 12.50
CA ALA A 1042 45.91 -36.31 12.26
C ALA A 1042 44.70 -35.97 13.14
N THR A 1043 44.90 -35.57 14.40
CA THR A 1043 43.81 -35.17 15.30
C THR A 1043 43.22 -33.82 14.91
N GLU A 1044 44.08 -32.86 14.55
CA GLU A 1044 43.69 -31.53 14.08
C GLU A 1044 42.89 -31.61 12.76
N ASP A 1045 43.37 -32.36 11.77
CA ASP A 1045 42.71 -32.56 10.48
C ASP A 1045 41.39 -33.33 10.61
N PHE A 1046 41.35 -34.35 11.48
CA PHE A 1046 40.10 -35.06 11.75
C PHE A 1046 39.06 -34.13 12.38
N LEU A 1047 39.45 -33.27 13.32
CA LEU A 1047 38.55 -32.27 13.91
C LEU A 1047 38.05 -31.26 12.86
N TRP A 1048 38.95 -30.83 11.96
CA TRP A 1048 38.62 -29.94 10.84
C TRP A 1048 37.54 -30.53 9.93
N VAL A 1049 37.68 -31.81 9.55
CA VAL A 1049 36.71 -32.54 8.72
C VAL A 1049 35.36 -32.66 9.41
N ILE A 1050 35.35 -32.92 10.72
CA ILE A 1050 34.12 -33.06 11.50
C ILE A 1050 33.34 -31.75 11.56
N ILE A 1051 34.01 -30.62 11.85
CA ILE A 1051 33.39 -29.29 11.91
C ILE A 1051 32.87 -28.83 10.54
N ASN A 1052 33.51 -29.26 9.44
CA ASN A 1052 33.08 -28.96 8.07
C ASN A 1052 31.99 -29.91 7.52
N SER A 1053 31.56 -30.90 8.30
CA SER A 1053 30.54 -31.86 7.86
C SER A 1053 29.13 -31.27 7.87
N ALA A 1054 28.26 -31.79 6.99
CA ALA A 1054 26.85 -31.40 7.00
C ALA A 1054 26.15 -31.75 8.32
N GLU A 1055 26.51 -32.84 8.99
CA GLU A 1055 25.91 -33.21 10.28
C GLU A 1055 26.24 -32.20 11.39
N PHE A 1056 27.41 -31.54 11.33
CA PHE A 1056 27.81 -30.54 12.31
C PHE A 1056 27.02 -29.24 12.15
N MET A 1057 26.83 -28.81 10.90
CA MET A 1057 26.21 -27.53 10.55
C MET A 1057 24.68 -27.50 10.78
N PHE A 1058 24.07 -28.66 11.00
CA PHE A 1058 22.63 -28.83 11.17
C PHE A 1058 22.28 -29.40 12.55
N ASN A 1059 21.02 -29.20 12.95
CA ASN A 1059 20.50 -29.65 14.24
C ASN A 1059 20.43 -31.17 14.38
N HIS A 1060 20.25 -31.90 13.27
CA HIS A 1060 20.45 -33.33 13.09
C HIS A 1060 20.22 -33.75 11.62
#